data_AF-A0A7W0RWM9-F1
#
_entry.id   AF-A0A7W0RWM9-F1
#
_cell.length_a   1.000
_cell.length_b   1.000
_cell.length_c   1.000
_cell.angle_alpha   90.00
_cell.angle_beta   90.00
_cell.angle_gamma   90.00
#
_symmetry.space_group_name_H-M   'P 1'
#
loop_
_entity.id
_entity.type
_entity.pdbx_description
1 polymer ?
#
loop_
_entity_poly.entity_id
_entity_poly.type
_entity_poly.pdbx_seq_one_letter_code
_entity_poly.pdbx_strand_id
1 'polypeptide(L)'
;MASDYDVVVVGASIAGCTVATLLGRAGARVALVEQRPDPAAYKVVCTHFIQPSATPTIQRLGLAERIEAAGGIRNGIAAWSPYGWIRPRLADDHPHPRYGYDIRREKLDPMLRSLATHTPGVDLMLGQTVTAVADPRGRPTGVRVSDRERQGRDITARVVVGADGRDSAVARMTGVRARVKRHERFCYFAYYRDLPLVTGDDTLFWFLDPDVAYAFPQDDGITLMAIFQTKDRMSWFRRDLEANFERSFDGLPDAPDVRRAERISKVLGRRELPNTSRPAARPGLAFVGDAAMAADPLWGVGCGFAFQSGEWLAQELSQALGDATPDTAIDDALERYRKRHRRELLGQFLVTSDYSTGRRFSPLERLLMSAAAKDEAAAAGFHAFGSRSIRPTDQAFARLVGRALRVNATRRGAPPTPPLTGAHADGTTLPAGVTRTKLTVNGLTVPVSCAGPQDSTEAVVFVHGNPGSSREWDDLLSRVAPFTRALAPDMPGFGRADKPDAFPYTVEGYARFLESALDELGVERAHLVLHDFGGPWGLEWAARNPERLGSAVLITTGALLDYRWHPLARIWRTPLAGEAFQAITTRSGLRAVLRHGNPRGLPRAFVDRMYDDLDAATRRAILRLYRATDDPAAVGRRQADALRPLDRPALVIWGAHDAYLPVALAERQREAFPSAEIAILEGSGHWPHADDPDAVGRLAEPFLRRMAAVDRAAVPA
;
A
#
# COMPACT_ATOMS: atom_id res chain seq x y z
N MET A 1 43.93 -8.45 -25.90
CA MET A 1 43.08 -9.34 -26.70
C MET A 1 42.03 -8.47 -27.36
N ALA A 2 41.85 -8.59 -28.67
CA ALA A 2 40.80 -7.86 -29.37
C ALA A 2 39.44 -8.35 -28.84
N SER A 3 38.52 -7.43 -28.54
CA SER A 3 37.16 -7.78 -28.11
C SER A 3 36.27 -8.04 -29.33
N ASP A 4 35.43 -9.06 -29.23
CA ASP A 4 34.45 -9.43 -30.26
C ASP A 4 33.44 -8.30 -30.47
N TYR A 5 33.06 -7.66 -29.37
CA TYR A 5 32.11 -6.56 -29.34
C TYR A 5 32.66 -5.36 -28.58
N ASP A 6 32.09 -4.18 -28.82
CA ASP A 6 32.35 -3.00 -27.99
C ASP A 6 31.53 -3.10 -26.70
N VAL A 7 30.29 -3.54 -26.82
CA VAL A 7 29.34 -3.63 -25.70
C VAL A 7 28.58 -4.96 -25.76
N VAL A 8 28.41 -5.60 -24.61
CA VAL A 8 27.43 -6.68 -24.44
C VAL A 8 26.30 -6.21 -23.52
N VAL A 9 25.07 -6.30 -24.00
CA VAL A 9 23.84 -5.90 -23.29
C VAL A 9 23.05 -7.15 -22.92
N VAL A 10 22.74 -7.32 -21.65
CA VAL A 10 22.04 -8.49 -21.11
C VAL A 10 20.58 -8.14 -20.81
N GLY A 11 19.66 -8.68 -21.59
CA GLY A 11 18.21 -8.45 -21.55
C GLY A 11 17.71 -7.62 -22.73
N ALA A 12 16.87 -8.19 -23.60
CA ALA A 12 16.35 -7.54 -24.81
C ALA A 12 14.90 -7.09 -24.61
N SER A 13 14.71 -6.14 -23.69
CA SER A 13 13.44 -5.44 -23.48
C SER A 13 13.66 -3.93 -23.66
N ILE A 14 12.78 -3.07 -23.14
CA ILE A 14 12.81 -1.61 -23.37
C ILE A 14 14.21 -1.01 -23.18
N ALA A 15 14.82 -1.19 -22.02
CA ALA A 15 16.11 -0.58 -21.72
C ALA A 15 17.24 -1.13 -22.60
N GLY A 16 17.34 -2.47 -22.72
CA GLY A 16 18.42 -3.11 -23.48
C GLY A 16 18.33 -2.86 -24.98
N CYS A 17 17.13 -2.96 -25.57
CA CYS A 17 16.92 -2.62 -26.99
C CYS A 17 17.20 -1.14 -27.26
N THR A 18 16.86 -0.24 -26.33
CA THR A 18 17.18 1.19 -26.45
C THR A 18 18.69 1.42 -26.49
N VAL A 19 19.45 0.82 -25.56
CA VAL A 19 20.92 0.92 -25.53
C VAL A 19 21.51 0.36 -26.82
N ALA A 20 21.14 -0.88 -27.19
CA ALA A 20 21.71 -1.55 -28.34
C ALA A 20 21.44 -0.82 -29.65
N THR A 21 20.20 -0.38 -29.87
CA THR A 21 19.81 0.35 -31.09
C THR A 21 20.58 1.67 -31.22
N LEU A 22 20.67 2.46 -30.14
CA LEU A 22 21.32 3.77 -30.19
C LEU A 22 22.84 3.64 -30.35
N LEU A 23 23.46 2.65 -29.71
CA LEU A 23 24.88 2.37 -29.88
C LEU A 23 25.23 1.81 -31.26
N GLY A 24 24.41 0.88 -31.79
CA GLY A 24 24.57 0.37 -33.15
C GLY A 24 24.47 1.48 -34.21
N ARG A 25 23.49 2.38 -34.06
CA ARG A 25 23.38 3.59 -34.91
C ARG A 25 24.57 4.54 -34.79
N ALA A 26 25.30 4.51 -33.68
CA ALA A 26 26.53 5.25 -33.50
C ALA A 26 27.78 4.49 -34.00
N GLY A 27 27.60 3.31 -34.61
CA GLY A 27 28.68 2.52 -35.21
C GLY A 27 29.32 1.48 -34.28
N ALA A 28 28.83 1.31 -33.05
CA ALA A 28 29.37 0.32 -32.14
C ALA A 28 28.90 -1.11 -32.47
N ARG A 29 29.76 -2.10 -32.24
CA ARG A 29 29.42 -3.52 -32.29
C ARG A 29 28.80 -3.95 -30.96
N VAL A 30 27.54 -4.35 -30.97
CA VAL A 30 26.76 -4.68 -29.77
C VAL A 30 26.24 -6.10 -29.82
N ALA A 31 26.60 -6.92 -28.83
CA ALA A 31 25.92 -8.18 -28.57
C ALA A 31 24.72 -7.95 -27.65
N LEU A 32 23.51 -8.19 -28.11
CA LEU A 32 22.27 -8.08 -27.32
C LEU A 32 21.77 -9.48 -26.95
N VAL A 33 21.95 -9.88 -25.69
CA VAL A 33 21.67 -11.23 -25.20
C VAL A 33 20.31 -11.31 -24.53
N GLU A 34 19.48 -12.29 -24.89
CA GLU A 34 18.16 -12.52 -24.31
C GLU A 34 17.94 -14.00 -23.99
N GLN A 35 17.53 -14.29 -22.75
CA GLN A 35 17.30 -15.66 -22.29
C GLN A 35 16.05 -16.30 -22.91
N ARG A 36 15.07 -15.49 -23.31
CA ARG A 36 13.86 -15.98 -23.99
C ARG A 36 14.20 -16.28 -25.46
N PRO A 37 13.91 -17.48 -25.97
CA PRO A 37 14.13 -17.79 -27.38
C PRO A 37 13.05 -17.21 -28.30
N ASP A 38 11.87 -16.92 -27.75
CA ASP A 38 10.75 -16.39 -28.49
C ASP A 38 10.92 -14.87 -28.69
N PRO A 39 11.05 -14.37 -29.94
CA PRO A 39 11.16 -12.94 -30.22
C PRO A 39 9.90 -12.16 -29.83
N ALA A 40 8.75 -12.82 -29.69
CA ALA A 40 7.50 -12.21 -29.24
C ALA A 40 7.39 -12.12 -27.70
N ALA A 41 8.29 -12.75 -26.95
CA ALA A 41 8.19 -12.80 -25.48
C ALA A 41 8.19 -11.39 -24.84
N TYR A 42 7.29 -11.13 -23.92
CA TYR A 42 7.17 -9.79 -23.30
C TYR A 42 7.06 -9.84 -21.79
N LYS A 43 7.26 -8.69 -21.14
CA LYS A 43 7.04 -8.57 -19.68
C LYS A 43 5.54 -8.55 -19.37
N VAL A 44 5.04 -9.66 -18.83
CA VAL A 44 3.62 -9.83 -18.48
C VAL A 44 3.16 -8.90 -17.36
N VAL A 45 3.99 -8.69 -16.32
CA VAL A 45 3.62 -7.83 -15.18
C VAL A 45 4.08 -6.40 -15.44
N CYS A 46 3.21 -5.61 -16.07
CA CYS A 46 3.41 -4.20 -16.38
C CYS A 46 2.07 -3.50 -16.58
N THR A 47 1.95 -2.25 -16.13
CA THR A 47 0.77 -1.41 -16.36
C THR A 47 0.79 -0.67 -17.71
N HIS A 48 1.83 -0.88 -18.52
CA HIS A 48 2.01 -0.39 -19.90
C HIS A 48 2.08 1.13 -20.10
N PHE A 49 1.76 1.93 -19.08
CA PHE A 49 1.88 3.38 -19.11
C PHE A 49 3.31 3.87 -19.31
N ILE A 50 3.50 4.73 -20.31
CA ILE A 50 4.77 5.41 -20.59
C ILE A 50 4.57 6.91 -20.35
N GLN A 51 5.41 7.48 -19.50
CA GLN A 51 5.36 8.90 -19.16
C GLN A 51 5.80 9.81 -20.32
N PRO A 52 5.27 11.05 -20.40
CA PRO A 52 5.68 12.05 -21.40
C PRO A 52 7.19 12.31 -21.47
N SER A 53 7.92 12.20 -20.35
CA SER A 53 9.36 12.45 -20.34
C SER A 53 10.18 11.45 -21.16
N ALA A 54 9.60 10.31 -21.57
CA ALA A 54 10.24 9.33 -22.45
C ALA A 54 9.94 9.56 -23.95
N THR A 55 8.96 10.39 -24.28
CA THR A 55 8.56 10.68 -25.68
C THR A 55 9.73 11.15 -26.55
N PRO A 56 10.64 12.03 -26.10
CA PRO A 56 11.82 12.41 -26.89
C PRO A 56 12.75 11.24 -27.20
N THR A 57 12.83 10.24 -26.32
CA THR A 57 13.62 9.01 -26.55
C THR A 57 12.95 8.15 -27.61
N ILE A 58 11.63 7.95 -27.48
CA ILE A 58 10.79 7.17 -28.42
C ILE A 58 10.88 7.75 -29.84
N GLN A 59 10.81 9.07 -29.97
CA GLN A 59 10.95 9.76 -31.25
C GLN A 59 12.33 9.54 -31.87
N ARG A 60 13.41 9.65 -31.11
CA ARG A 60 14.78 9.38 -31.61
C ARG A 60 15.02 7.95 -32.02
N LEU A 61 14.34 6.99 -31.38
CA LEU A 61 14.36 5.60 -31.82
C LEU A 61 13.60 5.39 -33.15
N GLY A 62 12.76 6.35 -33.57
CA GLY A 62 11.85 6.17 -34.71
C GLY A 62 10.68 5.24 -34.37
N LEU A 63 10.27 5.23 -33.10
CA LEU A 63 9.29 4.30 -32.56
C LEU A 63 7.88 4.92 -32.45
N ALA A 64 7.76 6.25 -32.43
CA ALA A 64 6.49 6.95 -32.28
C ALA A 64 5.44 6.53 -33.32
N GLU A 65 5.79 6.67 -34.61
CA GLU A 65 4.89 6.27 -35.72
C GLU A 65 4.54 4.78 -35.69
N ARG A 66 5.47 3.92 -35.26
CA ARG A 66 5.25 2.48 -35.15
C ARG A 66 4.30 2.13 -34.01
N ILE A 67 4.39 2.84 -32.88
CA ILE A 67 3.46 2.70 -31.76
C ILE A 67 2.06 3.11 -32.19
N GLU A 68 1.93 4.27 -32.83
CA GLU A 68 0.64 4.78 -33.31
C GLU A 68 0.01 3.86 -34.36
N ALA A 69 0.80 3.39 -35.34
CA ALA A 69 0.35 2.43 -36.35
C ALA A 69 -0.07 1.07 -35.75
N ALA A 70 0.45 0.71 -34.58
CA ALA A 70 0.06 -0.50 -33.85
C ALA A 70 -1.17 -0.31 -32.94
N GLY A 71 -1.82 0.86 -33.00
CA GLY A 71 -2.97 1.23 -32.18
C GLY A 71 -2.60 1.82 -30.81
N GLY A 72 -1.33 2.17 -30.58
CA GLY A 72 -0.90 2.82 -29.34
C GLY A 72 -1.47 4.22 -29.20
N ILE A 73 -1.82 4.59 -27.97
CA ILE A 73 -2.55 5.82 -27.65
C ILE A 73 -1.58 6.88 -27.13
N ARG A 74 -1.74 8.14 -27.59
CA ARG A 74 -1.05 9.29 -26.99
C ARG A 74 -1.76 9.65 -25.69
N ASN A 75 -1.16 9.29 -24.56
CA ASN A 75 -1.82 9.45 -23.27
C ASN A 75 -1.61 10.85 -22.66
N GLY A 76 -2.66 11.38 -22.05
CA GLY A 76 -2.57 12.45 -21.05
C GLY A 76 -2.95 11.94 -19.66
N ILE A 77 -2.95 12.83 -18.67
CA ILE A 77 -3.22 12.49 -17.27
C ILE A 77 -4.36 13.35 -16.75
N ALA A 78 -5.45 12.72 -16.34
CA ALA A 78 -6.47 13.30 -15.47
C ALA A 78 -6.30 12.72 -14.05
N ALA A 79 -5.85 13.55 -13.12
CA ALA A 79 -5.58 13.12 -11.76
C ALA A 79 -6.64 13.66 -10.78
N TRP A 80 -7.33 12.76 -10.09
CA TRP A 80 -8.18 13.12 -8.97
C TRP A 80 -7.38 13.11 -7.66
N SER A 81 -7.64 14.11 -6.82
CA SER A 81 -7.18 14.18 -5.43
C SER A 81 -8.36 14.58 -4.52
N PRO A 82 -8.25 14.48 -3.18
CA PRO A 82 -9.28 14.97 -2.26
C PRO A 82 -9.61 16.48 -2.41
N TYR A 83 -8.82 17.23 -3.18
CA TYR A 83 -9.04 18.64 -3.48
C TYR A 83 -9.74 18.89 -4.82
N GLY A 84 -10.02 17.84 -5.59
CA GLY A 84 -10.66 17.90 -6.90
C GLY A 84 -9.80 17.34 -8.04
N TRP A 85 -10.34 17.46 -9.25
CA TRP A 85 -9.70 17.04 -10.50
C TRP A 85 -8.59 17.99 -10.93
N ILE A 86 -7.47 17.41 -11.35
CA ILE A 86 -6.31 18.07 -11.94
C ILE A 86 -6.21 17.57 -13.37
N ARG A 87 -6.59 18.43 -14.33
CA ARG A 87 -6.58 18.15 -15.76
C ARG A 87 -5.73 19.20 -16.47
N PRO A 88 -4.42 18.94 -16.67
CA PRO A 88 -3.52 19.88 -17.31
C PRO A 88 -3.86 19.99 -18.79
N ARG A 89 -4.13 21.21 -19.28
CA ARG A 89 -4.17 21.49 -20.72
C ARG A 89 -2.83 22.08 -21.13
N LEU A 90 -2.05 21.30 -21.87
CA LEU A 90 -0.72 21.73 -22.32
C LEU A 90 -0.84 22.31 -23.74
N ALA A 91 -0.52 23.60 -23.89
CA ALA A 91 -0.46 24.28 -25.18
C ALA A 91 0.57 23.62 -26.12
N ASP A 92 0.41 23.79 -27.44
CA ASP A 92 1.29 23.20 -28.46
C ASP A 92 2.77 23.59 -28.29
N ASP A 93 3.04 24.78 -27.79
CA ASP A 93 4.37 25.36 -27.57
C ASP A 93 4.95 25.08 -26.16
N HIS A 94 4.30 24.21 -25.38
CA HIS A 94 4.74 23.90 -24.02
C HIS A 94 6.18 23.34 -24.01
N PRO A 95 7.07 23.78 -23.09
CA PRO A 95 8.51 23.45 -23.12
C PRO A 95 8.84 21.99 -22.80
N HIS A 96 7.82 21.17 -22.53
CA HIS A 96 7.96 19.77 -22.16
C HIS A 96 6.98 18.92 -22.97
N PRO A 97 7.32 17.63 -23.22
CA PRO A 97 6.44 16.73 -23.96
C PRO A 97 5.04 16.69 -23.37
N ARG A 98 4.03 16.79 -24.26
CA ARG A 98 2.63 16.94 -23.87
C ARG A 98 1.96 15.63 -23.50
N TYR A 99 2.39 14.55 -24.14
CA TYR A 99 1.81 13.22 -24.00
C TYR A 99 2.91 12.17 -23.87
N GLY A 100 2.55 11.06 -23.22
CA GLY A 100 3.29 9.82 -23.27
C GLY A 100 2.58 8.82 -24.19
N TYR A 101 2.80 7.53 -23.97
CA TYR A 101 2.14 6.49 -24.76
C TYR A 101 1.60 5.38 -23.87
N ASP A 102 0.40 4.90 -24.21
CA ASP A 102 -0.14 3.65 -23.72
C ASP A 102 -0.14 2.63 -24.85
N ILE A 103 0.61 1.55 -24.64
CA ILE A 103 0.67 0.41 -25.55
C ILE A 103 1.10 -0.83 -24.78
N ARG A 104 0.37 -1.93 -24.94
CA ARG A 104 0.68 -3.18 -24.27
C ARG A 104 2.08 -3.67 -24.63
N ARG A 105 2.78 -4.18 -23.62
CA ARG A 105 4.13 -4.75 -23.76
C ARG A 105 4.22 -5.90 -24.77
N GLU A 106 3.11 -6.59 -25.01
CA GLU A 106 2.95 -7.62 -26.03
C GLU A 106 3.23 -7.09 -27.45
N LYS A 107 2.87 -5.84 -27.76
CA LYS A 107 3.21 -5.19 -29.05
C LYS A 107 4.55 -4.45 -28.98
N LEU A 108 4.84 -3.81 -27.84
CA LEU A 108 6.02 -2.95 -27.70
C LEU A 108 7.36 -3.71 -27.65
N ASP A 109 7.46 -4.79 -26.88
CA ASP A 109 8.73 -5.53 -26.74
C ASP A 109 9.19 -6.13 -28.09
N PRO A 110 8.33 -6.83 -28.86
CA PRO A 110 8.72 -7.37 -30.15
C PRO A 110 9.09 -6.27 -31.16
N MET A 111 8.37 -5.15 -31.14
CA MET A 111 8.68 -3.98 -31.98
C MET A 111 10.09 -3.45 -31.70
N LEU A 112 10.48 -3.36 -30.44
CA LEU A 112 11.82 -2.92 -30.03
C LEU A 112 12.91 -3.92 -30.39
N ARG A 113 12.65 -5.24 -30.25
CA ARG A 113 13.60 -6.26 -30.70
C ARG A 113 13.78 -6.27 -32.21
N SER A 114 12.69 -6.09 -32.95
CA SER A 114 12.72 -5.96 -34.40
C SER A 114 13.56 -4.74 -34.79
N LEU A 115 13.36 -3.59 -34.15
CA LEU A 115 14.18 -2.39 -34.38
C LEU A 115 15.67 -2.65 -34.11
N ALA A 116 15.99 -3.30 -32.98
CA ALA A 116 17.38 -3.64 -32.64
C ALA A 116 18.01 -4.58 -33.68
N THR A 117 17.28 -5.61 -34.11
CA THR A 117 17.76 -6.61 -35.09
C THR A 117 18.06 -5.98 -36.46
N HIS A 118 17.28 -5.00 -36.89
CA HIS A 118 17.49 -4.30 -38.16
C HIS A 118 18.46 -3.12 -38.06
N THR A 119 19.07 -2.90 -36.89
CA THR A 119 20.06 -1.84 -36.71
C THR A 119 21.46 -2.40 -37.00
N PRO A 120 22.22 -1.80 -37.94
CA PRO A 120 23.59 -2.21 -38.21
C PRO A 120 24.45 -2.24 -36.95
N GLY A 121 25.29 -3.27 -36.81
CA GLY A 121 26.19 -3.44 -35.66
C GLY A 121 25.55 -4.09 -34.43
N VAL A 122 24.26 -4.45 -34.46
CA VAL A 122 23.57 -5.11 -33.33
C VAL A 122 23.30 -6.58 -33.64
N ASP A 123 23.90 -7.46 -32.83
CA ASP A 123 23.67 -8.91 -32.89
C ASP A 123 22.72 -9.33 -31.77
N LEU A 124 21.44 -9.56 -32.11
CA LEU A 124 20.45 -10.09 -31.16
C LEU A 124 20.59 -11.61 -31.03
N MET A 125 20.84 -12.08 -29.81
CA MET A 125 21.05 -13.49 -29.46
C MET A 125 19.94 -13.98 -28.53
N LEU A 126 18.89 -14.57 -29.11
CA LEU A 126 17.76 -15.14 -28.38
C LEU A 126 18.09 -16.52 -27.79
N GLY A 127 17.41 -16.87 -26.69
CA GLY A 127 17.56 -18.18 -26.03
C GLY A 127 18.87 -18.37 -25.26
N GLN A 128 19.63 -17.30 -25.04
CA GLN A 128 20.95 -17.32 -24.42
C GLN A 128 20.89 -16.76 -22.99
N THR A 129 21.20 -17.61 -22.01
CA THR A 129 21.21 -17.22 -20.59
C THR A 129 22.63 -16.86 -20.16
N VAL A 130 22.85 -15.67 -19.62
CA VAL A 130 24.14 -15.34 -19.01
C VAL A 130 24.31 -16.14 -17.72
N THR A 131 25.43 -16.86 -17.60
CA THR A 131 25.76 -17.71 -16.44
C THR A 131 26.93 -17.19 -15.63
N ALA A 132 27.81 -16.38 -16.22
CA ALA A 132 28.89 -15.69 -15.53
C ALA A 132 29.26 -14.37 -16.22
N VAL A 133 29.87 -13.46 -15.46
CA VAL A 133 30.49 -12.23 -15.97
C VAL A 133 32.00 -12.39 -15.84
N ALA A 134 32.74 -12.22 -16.93
CA ALA A 134 34.19 -12.30 -16.92
C ALA A 134 34.76 -11.02 -16.28
N ASP A 135 35.40 -11.14 -15.12
CA ASP A 135 35.89 -10.01 -14.33
C ASP A 135 37.31 -10.29 -13.76
N PRO A 136 38.34 -10.41 -14.63
CA PRO A 136 39.67 -10.90 -14.23
C PRO A 136 40.46 -9.95 -13.32
N ARG A 137 40.08 -8.67 -13.25
CA ARG A 137 40.79 -7.62 -12.49
C ARG A 137 39.86 -6.61 -11.79
N GLY A 138 38.62 -7.00 -11.51
CA GLY A 138 37.60 -6.08 -10.97
C GLY A 138 36.99 -5.14 -12.02
N ARG A 139 37.34 -5.30 -13.30
CA ARG A 139 36.73 -4.70 -14.48
C ARG A 139 36.10 -5.80 -15.35
N PRO A 140 34.76 -5.82 -15.55
CA PRO A 140 34.12 -6.74 -16.47
C PRO A 140 34.59 -6.58 -17.91
N THR A 141 34.85 -7.69 -18.60
CA THR A 141 35.36 -7.73 -19.98
C THR A 141 34.53 -8.64 -20.90
N GLY A 142 33.32 -9.01 -20.48
CA GLY A 142 32.46 -9.91 -21.23
C GLY A 142 31.58 -10.78 -20.34
N VAL A 143 30.87 -11.70 -20.97
CA VAL A 143 29.95 -12.63 -20.31
C VAL A 143 30.12 -14.04 -20.86
N ARG A 144 29.85 -15.05 -20.03
CA ARG A 144 29.61 -16.42 -20.49
C ARG A 144 28.11 -16.62 -20.62
N VAL A 145 27.68 -17.09 -21.79
CA VAL A 145 26.29 -17.44 -22.07
C VAL A 145 26.14 -18.95 -22.25
N SER A 146 24.94 -19.44 -21.97
CA SER A 146 24.56 -20.83 -22.19
C SER A 146 23.19 -20.92 -22.85
N ASP A 147 23.07 -21.79 -23.84
CA ASP A 147 21.80 -22.09 -24.50
C ASP A 147 20.97 -23.14 -23.73
N ARG A 148 19.86 -23.58 -24.32
CA ARG A 148 18.97 -24.60 -23.74
C ARG A 148 19.61 -26.00 -23.67
N GLU A 149 20.58 -26.28 -24.52
CA GLU A 149 21.33 -27.54 -24.55
C GLU A 149 22.52 -27.53 -23.57
N ARG A 150 22.67 -26.44 -22.79
CA ARG A 150 23.78 -26.19 -21.87
C ARG A 150 25.12 -26.06 -22.58
N GLN A 151 25.12 -25.77 -23.88
CA GLN A 151 26.34 -25.42 -24.58
C GLN A 151 26.71 -23.98 -24.21
N GLY A 152 27.95 -23.79 -23.76
CA GLY A 152 28.45 -22.52 -23.27
C GLY A 152 29.38 -21.84 -24.26
N ARG A 153 29.29 -20.52 -24.41
CA ARG A 153 30.28 -19.72 -25.14
C ARG A 153 30.61 -18.42 -24.41
N ASP A 154 31.81 -17.92 -24.60
CA ASP A 154 32.24 -16.62 -24.11
C ASP A 154 31.95 -15.55 -25.15
N ILE A 155 31.46 -14.40 -24.69
CA ILE A 155 31.28 -13.18 -25.47
C ILE A 155 32.18 -12.12 -24.85
N THR A 156 33.21 -11.68 -25.56
CA THR A 156 34.13 -10.64 -25.07
C THR A 156 33.65 -9.25 -25.47
N ALA A 157 33.70 -8.30 -24.54
CA ALA A 157 33.28 -6.93 -24.78
C ALA A 157 34.02 -5.93 -23.88
N ARG A 158 34.11 -4.68 -24.30
CA ARG A 158 34.75 -3.61 -23.50
C ARG A 158 33.86 -3.11 -22.37
N VAL A 159 32.54 -3.25 -22.51
CA VAL A 159 31.53 -2.88 -21.50
C VAL A 159 30.47 -3.96 -21.40
N VAL A 160 30.10 -4.33 -20.17
CA VAL A 160 28.93 -5.15 -19.87
C VAL A 160 27.79 -4.26 -19.38
N VAL A 161 26.60 -4.42 -19.95
CA VAL A 161 25.40 -3.66 -19.56
C VAL A 161 24.32 -4.61 -19.05
N GLY A 162 23.98 -4.50 -17.76
CA GLY A 162 22.83 -5.18 -17.18
C GLY A 162 21.52 -4.45 -17.50
N ALA A 163 20.67 -5.07 -18.32
CA ALA A 163 19.32 -4.63 -18.68
C ALA A 163 18.27 -5.73 -18.38
N ASP A 164 18.60 -6.67 -17.49
CA ASP A 164 17.90 -7.91 -17.18
C ASP A 164 16.82 -7.78 -16.09
N GLY A 165 16.40 -6.54 -15.82
CA GLY A 165 15.26 -6.22 -14.97
C GLY A 165 15.55 -6.18 -13.46
N ARG A 166 14.47 -6.18 -12.67
CA ARG A 166 14.52 -5.94 -11.20
C ARG A 166 15.43 -6.94 -10.47
N ASP A 167 15.37 -8.21 -10.88
CA ASP A 167 16.09 -9.34 -10.27
C ASP A 167 17.42 -9.65 -10.96
N SER A 168 18.12 -8.59 -11.42
CA SER A 168 19.33 -8.62 -12.24
C SER A 168 20.33 -9.70 -11.82
N ALA A 169 20.55 -10.67 -12.72
CA ALA A 169 21.57 -11.70 -12.62
C ALA A 169 22.97 -11.10 -12.77
N VAL A 170 23.14 -10.13 -13.68
CA VAL A 170 24.42 -9.40 -13.86
C VAL A 170 24.84 -8.72 -12.55
N ALA A 171 23.90 -8.08 -11.84
CA ALA A 171 24.17 -7.46 -10.55
C ALA A 171 24.61 -8.47 -9.48
N ARG A 172 23.99 -9.66 -9.43
CA ARG A 172 24.42 -10.73 -8.53
C ARG A 172 25.82 -11.23 -8.85
N MET A 173 26.09 -11.54 -10.11
CA MET A 173 27.37 -12.10 -10.57
C MET A 173 28.55 -11.14 -10.36
N THR A 174 28.28 -9.84 -10.43
CA THR A 174 29.30 -8.79 -10.24
C THR A 174 29.38 -8.24 -8.82
N GLY A 175 28.60 -8.79 -7.89
CA GLY A 175 28.57 -8.37 -6.48
C GLY A 175 27.95 -6.99 -6.21
N VAL A 176 27.33 -6.35 -7.20
CA VAL A 176 26.73 -5.01 -7.07
C VAL A 176 25.34 -5.12 -6.42
N ARG A 177 25.34 -5.17 -5.08
CA ARG A 177 24.09 -5.31 -4.29
C ARG A 177 23.21 -4.07 -4.37
N ALA A 178 21.90 -4.30 -4.49
CA ALA A 178 20.92 -3.23 -4.39
C ALA A 178 20.62 -2.86 -2.93
N ARG A 179 20.37 -1.58 -2.70
CA ARG A 179 19.72 -1.08 -1.49
C ARG A 179 18.22 -1.27 -1.64
N VAL A 180 17.62 -1.99 -0.69
CA VAL A 180 16.17 -2.19 -0.62
C VAL A 180 15.58 -1.14 0.31
N LYS A 181 14.54 -0.45 -0.14
CA LYS A 181 13.74 0.47 0.66
C LYS A 181 12.44 -0.22 1.08
N ARG A 182 11.95 0.15 2.26
CA ARG A 182 10.66 -0.32 2.80
C ARG A 182 9.54 -0.05 1.80
N HIS A 183 8.63 -1.02 1.65
CA HIS A 183 7.47 -0.96 0.76
C HIS A 183 6.30 -1.67 1.43
N GLU A 184 5.20 -0.95 1.61
CA GLU A 184 4.02 -1.37 2.37
C GLU A 184 2.77 -1.42 1.49
N ARG A 185 2.93 -1.56 0.18
CA ARG A 185 1.79 -1.68 -0.74
C ARG A 185 1.79 -3.01 -1.47
N PHE A 186 0.62 -3.38 -1.96
CA PHE A 186 0.45 -4.42 -2.96
C PHE A 186 -0.26 -3.85 -4.17
N CYS A 187 -0.15 -4.55 -5.29
CA CYS A 187 -0.73 -4.14 -6.56
C CYS A 187 -1.52 -5.29 -7.18
N TYR A 188 -2.70 -4.97 -7.69
CA TYR A 188 -3.44 -5.82 -8.62
C TYR A 188 -3.99 -4.99 -9.78
N PHE A 189 -4.14 -5.62 -10.93
CA PHE A 189 -4.71 -5.04 -12.14
C PHE A 189 -5.38 -6.11 -13.00
N ALA A 190 -6.29 -5.67 -13.87
CA ALA A 190 -6.94 -6.51 -14.87
C ALA A 190 -7.25 -5.69 -16.13
N TYR A 191 -7.45 -6.41 -17.24
CA TYR A 191 -7.78 -5.84 -18.54
C TYR A 191 -9.26 -6.05 -18.84
N TYR A 192 -9.88 -5.01 -19.38
CA TYR A 192 -11.29 -4.98 -19.73
C TYR A 192 -11.45 -4.55 -21.19
N ARG A 193 -12.43 -5.13 -21.87
CA ARG A 193 -12.94 -4.69 -23.16
C ARG A 193 -14.28 -3.97 -22.94
N ASP A 194 -14.62 -3.04 -23.82
CA ASP A 194 -15.87 -2.27 -23.76
C ASP A 194 -16.01 -1.44 -22.47
N LEU A 195 -14.87 -0.93 -21.97
CA LEU A 195 -14.79 -0.06 -20.78
C LEU A 195 -14.20 1.31 -21.16
N PRO A 196 -14.92 2.14 -21.95
CA PRO A 196 -14.43 3.46 -22.33
C PRO A 196 -14.29 4.37 -21.10
N LEU A 197 -13.25 5.19 -21.09
CA LEU A 197 -13.06 6.20 -20.04
C LEU A 197 -13.85 7.46 -20.39
N VAL A 198 -14.41 8.12 -19.36
CA VAL A 198 -15.08 9.42 -19.49
C VAL A 198 -14.17 10.52 -20.05
N THR A 199 -12.85 10.33 -19.95
CA THR A 199 -11.80 11.23 -20.38
C THR A 199 -11.30 10.91 -21.78
N GLY A 200 -11.86 9.91 -22.46
CA GLY A 200 -11.37 9.40 -23.73
C GLY A 200 -9.99 8.74 -23.55
N ASP A 201 -8.98 9.31 -24.20
CA ASP A 201 -7.62 8.77 -24.23
C ASP A 201 -6.77 9.21 -23.02
N ASP A 202 -7.27 10.16 -22.23
CA ASP A 202 -6.60 10.60 -21.02
C ASP A 202 -6.76 9.54 -19.92
N THR A 203 -5.62 9.11 -19.37
CA THR A 203 -5.58 8.17 -18.26
C THR A 203 -6.16 8.79 -16.99
N LEU A 204 -6.91 7.99 -16.23
CA LEU A 204 -7.39 8.37 -14.89
C LEU A 204 -6.42 7.90 -13.80
N PHE A 205 -6.02 8.84 -12.95
CA PHE A 205 -5.26 8.59 -11.72
C PHE A 205 -6.09 9.01 -10.52
N TRP A 206 -6.27 8.15 -9.53
CA TRP A 206 -6.89 8.52 -8.25
C TRP A 206 -5.88 8.47 -7.12
N PHE A 207 -5.57 9.63 -6.55
CA PHE A 207 -4.72 9.76 -5.36
C PHE A 207 -5.58 9.68 -4.09
N LEU A 208 -5.60 8.52 -3.42
CA LEU A 208 -6.58 8.16 -2.38
C LEU A 208 -6.03 8.21 -0.92
N ASP A 209 -4.85 8.78 -0.71
CA ASP A 209 -4.21 9.01 0.61
C ASP A 209 -4.38 7.86 1.65
N PRO A 210 -3.55 6.78 1.63
CA PRO A 210 -2.29 6.61 0.90
C PRO A 210 -2.39 5.74 -0.36
N ASP A 211 -3.57 5.18 -0.63
CA ASP A 211 -3.77 4.26 -1.75
C ASP A 211 -3.81 5.01 -3.07
N VAL A 212 -3.68 4.27 -4.18
CA VAL A 212 -3.80 4.84 -5.52
C VAL A 212 -4.48 3.85 -6.45
N ALA A 213 -5.33 4.37 -7.33
CA ALA A 213 -5.96 3.60 -8.40
C ALA A 213 -5.62 4.20 -9.77
N TYR A 214 -5.66 3.38 -10.82
CA TYR A 214 -5.47 3.80 -12.21
C TYR A 214 -6.51 3.19 -13.14
N ALA A 215 -6.83 3.93 -14.19
CA ALA A 215 -7.46 3.41 -15.40
C ALA A 215 -6.68 3.91 -16.62
N PHE A 216 -5.93 3.01 -17.27
CA PHE A 216 -5.14 3.31 -18.46
C PHE A 216 -5.90 2.80 -19.70
N PRO A 217 -6.29 3.66 -20.66
CA PRO A 217 -6.70 3.17 -21.97
C PRO A 217 -5.48 2.54 -22.66
N GLN A 218 -5.68 1.49 -23.44
CA GLN A 218 -4.64 0.75 -24.14
C GLN A 218 -5.05 0.50 -25.59
N ASP A 219 -4.10 0.02 -26.38
CA ASP A 219 -4.35 -0.40 -27.75
C ASP A 219 -5.46 -1.46 -27.86
N ASP A 220 -6.13 -1.49 -29.02
CA ASP A 220 -7.28 -2.36 -29.34
C ASP A 220 -8.54 -2.12 -28.49
N GLY A 221 -8.74 -0.90 -27.98
CA GLY A 221 -9.94 -0.53 -27.20
C GLY A 221 -10.00 -1.21 -25.82
N ILE A 222 -8.86 -1.67 -25.32
CA ILE A 222 -8.74 -2.33 -24.03
C ILE A 222 -8.45 -1.28 -22.95
N THR A 223 -9.04 -1.41 -21.78
CA THR A 223 -8.75 -0.57 -20.61
C THR A 223 -8.13 -1.43 -19.51
N LEU A 224 -7.00 -0.97 -18.96
CA LEU A 224 -6.37 -1.57 -17.79
C LEU A 224 -6.82 -0.83 -16.53
N MET A 225 -7.46 -1.55 -15.61
CA MET A 225 -7.80 -1.07 -14.27
C MET A 225 -6.77 -1.57 -13.27
N ALA A 226 -6.26 -0.72 -12.38
CA ALA A 226 -5.27 -1.10 -11.38
C ALA A 226 -5.52 -0.45 -10.02
N ILE A 227 -5.15 -1.15 -8.94
CA ILE A 227 -5.19 -0.65 -7.58
C ILE A 227 -3.88 -0.95 -6.84
N PHE A 228 -3.46 0.02 -6.02
CA PHE A 228 -2.27 -0.03 -5.18
C PHE A 228 -2.68 0.34 -3.76
N GLN A 229 -2.88 -0.67 -2.92
CA GLN A 229 -3.33 -0.48 -1.55
C GLN A 229 -2.25 -0.83 -0.53
N THR A 230 -2.35 -0.25 0.66
CA THR A 230 -1.48 -0.60 1.79
C THR A 230 -1.73 -2.02 2.30
N LYS A 231 -0.66 -2.67 2.76
CA LYS A 231 -0.65 -4.09 3.16
C LYS A 231 -1.58 -4.41 4.33
N ASP A 232 -1.99 -3.43 5.13
CA ASP A 232 -3.00 -3.63 6.16
C ASP A 232 -4.38 -4.03 5.59
N ARG A 233 -4.63 -3.85 4.29
CA ARG A 233 -5.83 -4.33 3.60
C ARG A 233 -5.69 -5.69 2.94
N MET A 234 -4.47 -6.27 2.92
CA MET A 234 -4.19 -7.48 2.13
C MET A 234 -5.03 -8.67 2.59
N SER A 235 -5.19 -8.86 3.90
CA SER A 235 -5.97 -9.97 4.49
C SER A 235 -7.39 -9.97 3.94
N TRP A 236 -8.07 -8.83 4.04
CA TRP A 236 -9.40 -8.62 3.48
C TRP A 236 -9.43 -8.78 1.96
N PHE A 237 -8.53 -8.08 1.25
CA PHE A 237 -8.53 -8.02 -0.22
C PHE A 237 -8.46 -9.42 -0.83
N ARG A 238 -7.68 -10.33 -0.23
CA ARG A 238 -7.46 -11.68 -0.74
C ARG A 238 -8.57 -12.68 -0.46
N ARG A 239 -9.53 -12.38 0.42
CA ARG A 239 -10.64 -13.31 0.72
C ARG A 239 -11.49 -13.58 -0.51
N ASP A 240 -11.74 -12.52 -1.27
CA ASP A 240 -12.36 -12.56 -2.58
C ASP A 240 -11.61 -11.58 -3.49
N LEU A 241 -10.50 -12.08 -4.03
CA LEU A 241 -9.56 -11.26 -4.82
C LEU A 241 -10.27 -10.53 -5.97
N GLU A 242 -11.19 -11.21 -6.65
CA GLU A 242 -11.85 -10.69 -7.84
C GLU A 242 -12.89 -9.64 -7.47
N ALA A 243 -13.81 -9.95 -6.56
CA ALA A 243 -14.86 -9.00 -6.20
C ALA A 243 -14.30 -7.80 -5.41
N ASN A 244 -13.27 -7.99 -4.57
CA ASN A 244 -12.64 -6.88 -3.85
C ASN A 244 -11.83 -5.97 -4.78
N PHE A 245 -11.22 -6.54 -5.83
CA PHE A 245 -10.57 -5.75 -6.86
C PHE A 245 -11.58 -4.86 -7.58
N GLU A 246 -12.72 -5.40 -8.01
CA GLU A 246 -13.77 -4.63 -8.70
C GLU A 246 -14.39 -3.57 -7.79
N ARG A 247 -14.72 -3.91 -6.54
CA ARG A 247 -15.25 -2.97 -5.54
C ARG A 247 -14.29 -1.85 -5.18
N SER A 248 -12.99 -1.99 -5.43
CA SER A 248 -12.02 -0.93 -5.16
C SER A 248 -12.23 0.33 -6.00
N PHE A 249 -13.03 0.23 -7.08
CA PHE A 249 -13.37 1.36 -7.95
C PHE A 249 -14.75 1.97 -7.63
N ASP A 250 -15.55 1.34 -6.78
CA ASP A 250 -16.89 1.83 -6.42
C ASP A 250 -16.81 3.18 -5.70
N GLY A 251 -17.61 4.16 -6.14
CA GLY A 251 -17.66 5.50 -5.56
C GLY A 251 -16.53 6.43 -6.00
N LEU A 252 -15.51 5.93 -6.70
CA LEU A 252 -14.46 6.79 -7.23
C LEU A 252 -15.01 7.75 -8.30
N PRO A 253 -14.63 9.05 -8.28
CA PRO A 253 -15.04 10.02 -9.28
C PRO A 253 -14.75 9.58 -10.69
N ASP A 254 -15.77 9.66 -11.52
CA ASP A 254 -15.73 9.35 -12.93
C ASP A 254 -15.13 7.95 -13.25
N ALA A 255 -15.08 7.04 -12.27
CA ALA A 255 -14.60 5.68 -12.50
C ALA A 255 -15.65 4.89 -13.30
N PRO A 256 -15.22 4.15 -14.34
CA PRO A 256 -16.14 3.36 -15.12
C PRO A 256 -16.61 2.14 -14.30
N ASP A 257 -17.86 1.71 -14.48
CA ASP A 257 -18.39 0.53 -13.80
C ASP A 257 -17.84 -0.75 -14.45
N VAL A 258 -16.77 -1.28 -13.87
CA VAL A 258 -16.03 -2.45 -14.38
C VAL A 258 -16.90 -3.71 -14.54
N ARG A 259 -18.03 -3.79 -13.83
CA ARG A 259 -18.98 -4.92 -13.91
C ARG A 259 -19.83 -4.91 -15.18
N ARG A 260 -19.87 -3.79 -15.89
CA ARG A 260 -20.59 -3.66 -17.17
C ARG A 260 -19.72 -3.99 -18.38
N ALA A 261 -18.45 -4.28 -18.16
CA ALA A 261 -17.46 -4.56 -19.19
C ALA A 261 -17.02 -6.02 -19.16
N GLU A 262 -16.46 -6.51 -20.27
CA GLU A 262 -15.89 -7.84 -20.34
C GLU A 262 -14.47 -7.83 -19.76
N ARG A 263 -14.25 -8.54 -18.65
CA ARG A 263 -12.90 -8.73 -18.10
C ARG A 263 -12.17 -9.82 -18.89
N ILE A 264 -11.19 -9.42 -19.71
CA ILE A 264 -10.45 -10.30 -20.63
C ILE A 264 -9.17 -10.89 -20.01
N SER A 265 -8.95 -10.70 -18.72
CA SER A 265 -7.82 -11.28 -17.99
C SER A 265 -8.21 -11.77 -16.59
N LYS A 266 -7.35 -12.60 -16.00
CA LYS A 266 -7.34 -12.79 -14.54
C LYS A 266 -6.94 -11.48 -13.85
N VAL A 267 -7.26 -11.35 -12.57
CA VAL A 267 -6.69 -10.31 -11.72
C VAL A 267 -5.23 -10.66 -11.44
N LEU A 268 -4.31 -9.93 -12.06
CA LEU A 268 -2.86 -10.13 -11.99
C LEU A 268 -2.25 -9.14 -11.01
N GLY A 269 -1.21 -9.53 -10.27
CA GLY A 269 -0.63 -8.62 -9.29
C GLY A 269 0.61 -9.13 -8.58
N ARG A 270 1.19 -8.27 -7.74
CA ARG A 270 2.29 -8.62 -6.84
C ARG A 270 2.01 -8.14 -5.43
N ARG A 271 2.27 -9.03 -4.47
CA ARG A 271 2.20 -8.73 -3.03
C ARG A 271 3.41 -7.92 -2.55
N GLU A 272 4.55 -8.21 -3.13
CA GLU A 272 5.83 -7.59 -2.79
C GLU A 272 6.39 -6.88 -4.02
N LEU A 273 6.60 -5.57 -3.89
CA LEU A 273 7.17 -4.71 -4.92
C LEU A 273 8.28 -3.85 -4.31
N PRO A 274 9.38 -4.46 -3.84
CA PRO A 274 10.43 -3.72 -3.19
C PRO A 274 11.01 -2.65 -4.12
N ASN A 275 11.26 -1.49 -3.51
CA ASN A 275 11.97 -0.39 -4.15
C ASN A 275 13.46 -0.64 -4.02
N THR A 276 14.15 -0.76 -5.14
CA THR A 276 15.56 -1.13 -5.18
C THR A 276 16.37 -0.12 -5.97
N SER A 277 17.54 0.26 -5.47
CA SER A 277 18.50 1.06 -6.24
C SER A 277 19.93 0.60 -6.01
N ARG A 278 20.76 0.72 -7.03
CA ARG A 278 22.21 0.46 -6.99
C ARG A 278 22.96 1.56 -7.75
N PRO A 279 24.29 1.71 -7.59
CA PRO A 279 25.07 2.55 -8.48
C PRO A 279 24.86 2.10 -9.93
N ALA A 280 24.49 3.03 -10.81
CA ALA A 280 24.11 2.70 -12.18
C ALA A 280 25.31 2.30 -13.07
N ALA A 281 26.54 2.60 -12.66
CA ALA A 281 27.73 2.14 -13.34
C ALA A 281 28.96 2.12 -12.41
N ARG A 282 29.99 1.41 -12.86
CA ARG A 282 31.37 1.38 -12.36
C ARG A 282 32.28 1.05 -13.57
N PRO A 283 33.63 1.08 -13.45
CA PRO A 283 34.50 0.69 -14.56
C PRO A 283 34.08 -0.63 -15.21
N GLY A 284 33.79 -0.57 -16.52
CA GLY A 284 33.46 -1.71 -17.38
C GLY A 284 32.04 -2.27 -17.25
N LEU A 285 31.21 -1.67 -16.38
CA LEU A 285 29.88 -2.18 -16.06
C LEU A 285 28.86 -1.05 -15.93
N ALA A 286 27.72 -1.20 -16.62
CA ALA A 286 26.57 -0.33 -16.45
C ALA A 286 25.29 -1.13 -16.16
N PHE A 287 24.30 -0.46 -15.58
CA PHE A 287 22.96 -0.95 -15.38
C PHE A 287 21.96 0.08 -15.91
N VAL A 288 20.87 -0.39 -16.52
CA VAL A 288 19.78 0.44 -17.07
C VAL A 288 18.41 -0.11 -16.67
N GLY A 289 17.38 0.75 -16.68
CA GLY A 289 16.02 0.39 -16.28
C GLY A 289 15.93 -0.21 -14.87
N ASP A 290 15.05 -1.20 -14.70
CA ASP A 290 14.85 -1.89 -13.41
C ASP A 290 16.14 -2.58 -12.89
N ALA A 291 17.09 -2.89 -13.77
CA ALA A 291 18.40 -3.44 -13.38
C ALA A 291 19.32 -2.39 -12.73
N ALA A 292 19.01 -1.10 -12.80
CA ALA A 292 19.67 -0.05 -12.00
C ALA A 292 18.79 0.43 -10.84
N MET A 293 17.51 0.66 -11.13
CA MET A 293 16.57 1.25 -10.19
C MET A 293 15.16 0.77 -10.53
N ALA A 294 14.52 0.11 -9.56
CA ALA A 294 13.13 -0.31 -9.68
C ALA A 294 12.35 0.36 -8.55
N ALA A 295 11.32 1.12 -8.91
CA ALA A 295 10.46 1.83 -7.97
C ALA A 295 9.02 1.32 -8.04
N ASP A 296 8.24 1.73 -7.06
CA ASP A 296 6.81 1.60 -7.05
C ASP A 296 6.22 2.41 -8.21
N PRO A 297 5.22 1.89 -8.94
CA PRO A 297 4.70 2.54 -10.15
C PRO A 297 3.68 3.66 -9.83
N LEU A 298 3.81 4.34 -8.69
CA LEU A 298 2.93 5.44 -8.24
C LEU A 298 2.54 6.42 -9.37
N TRP A 299 3.50 6.72 -10.24
CA TRP A 299 3.34 7.64 -11.38
C TRP A 299 3.52 6.93 -12.74
N GLY A 300 3.51 5.59 -12.78
CA GLY A 300 3.77 4.82 -13.99
C GLY A 300 5.20 4.98 -14.54
N VAL A 301 6.19 5.11 -13.66
CA VAL A 301 7.56 5.54 -14.02
C VAL A 301 8.41 4.50 -14.74
N GLY A 302 8.07 3.21 -14.63
CA GLY A 302 8.99 2.11 -14.97
C GLY A 302 9.44 2.10 -16.44
N CYS A 303 8.50 2.17 -17.38
CA CYS A 303 8.83 2.20 -18.80
C CYS A 303 9.59 3.47 -19.19
N GLY A 304 9.23 4.61 -18.60
CA GLY A 304 9.92 5.87 -18.81
C GLY A 304 11.38 5.83 -18.36
N PHE A 305 11.65 5.27 -17.17
CA PHE A 305 13.01 5.07 -16.66
C PHE A 305 13.83 4.18 -17.59
N ALA A 306 13.23 3.11 -18.13
CA ALA A 306 13.90 2.19 -19.03
C ALA A 306 14.38 2.87 -20.32
N PHE A 307 13.51 3.64 -20.99
CA PHE A 307 13.88 4.41 -22.19
C PHE A 307 14.97 5.43 -21.87
N GLN A 308 14.73 6.28 -20.87
CA GLN A 308 15.62 7.41 -20.57
C GLN A 308 17.01 6.95 -20.11
N SER A 309 17.08 5.96 -19.20
CA SER A 309 18.38 5.45 -18.73
C SER A 309 19.17 4.75 -19.84
N GLY A 310 18.50 4.00 -20.72
CA GLY A 310 19.16 3.36 -21.86
C GLY A 310 19.76 4.39 -22.83
N GLU A 311 19.01 5.45 -23.12
CA GLU A 311 19.46 6.52 -24.00
C GLU A 311 20.57 7.38 -23.39
N TRP A 312 20.50 7.71 -22.10
CA TRP A 312 21.59 8.44 -21.44
C TRP A 312 22.88 7.64 -21.43
N LEU A 313 22.81 6.32 -21.20
CA LEU A 313 23.99 5.46 -21.28
C LEU A 313 24.56 5.46 -22.70
N ALA A 314 23.70 5.28 -23.71
CA ALA A 314 24.12 5.28 -25.11
C ALA A 314 24.78 6.60 -25.51
N GLN A 315 24.25 7.75 -25.08
CA GLN A 315 24.83 9.07 -25.36
C GLN A 315 26.24 9.25 -24.79
N GLU A 316 26.47 8.82 -23.55
CA GLU A 316 27.79 8.95 -22.92
C GLU A 316 28.80 7.99 -23.54
N LEU A 317 28.38 6.75 -23.83
CA LEU A 317 29.24 5.72 -24.41
C LEU A 317 29.55 5.97 -25.89
N SER A 318 28.60 6.44 -26.71
CA SER A 318 28.83 6.67 -28.14
C SER A 318 29.93 7.70 -28.42
N GLN A 319 30.19 8.59 -27.46
CA GLN A 319 31.27 9.58 -27.55
C GLN A 319 32.65 9.00 -27.16
N ALA A 320 32.67 7.85 -26.49
CA ALA A 320 33.87 7.21 -25.94
C ALA A 320 34.21 5.86 -26.60
N LEU A 321 33.28 5.26 -27.34
CA LEU A 321 33.52 4.01 -28.06
C LEU A 321 34.19 4.30 -29.42
N GLY A 322 35.42 3.81 -29.57
CA GLY A 322 36.19 3.85 -30.81
C GLY A 322 37.38 2.90 -30.71
N ASP A 323 37.85 2.38 -31.86
CA ASP A 323 38.86 1.32 -31.92
C ASP A 323 40.19 1.70 -31.24
N ALA A 324 40.55 2.98 -31.28
CA ALA A 324 41.78 3.51 -30.67
C ALA A 324 41.57 4.13 -29.27
N THR A 325 40.35 4.15 -28.76
CA THR A 325 40.03 4.85 -27.52
C THR A 325 40.47 4.01 -26.31
N PRO A 326 41.18 4.56 -25.31
CA PRO A 326 41.56 3.81 -24.12
C PRO A 326 40.37 3.50 -23.21
N ASP A 327 40.45 2.41 -22.44
CA ASP A 327 39.40 2.01 -21.49
C ASP A 327 39.10 3.07 -20.42
N THR A 328 40.06 3.94 -20.09
CA THR A 328 39.87 5.06 -19.16
C THR A 328 38.82 6.06 -19.65
N ALA A 329 38.75 6.34 -20.94
CA ALA A 329 37.75 7.24 -21.50
C ALA A 329 36.33 6.63 -21.46
N ILE A 330 36.23 5.31 -21.62
CA ILE A 330 34.97 4.57 -21.41
C ILE A 330 34.57 4.66 -19.94
N ASP A 331 35.51 4.51 -19.01
CA ASP A 331 35.22 4.59 -17.58
C ASP A 331 34.78 5.99 -17.14
N ASP A 332 35.37 7.03 -17.73
CA ASP A 332 34.91 8.41 -17.54
C ASP A 332 33.49 8.62 -18.07
N ALA A 333 33.14 8.02 -19.21
CA ALA A 333 31.78 8.04 -19.75
C ALA A 333 30.78 7.32 -18.82
N LEU A 334 31.15 6.14 -18.31
CA LEU A 334 30.36 5.39 -17.34
C LEU A 334 30.15 6.19 -16.03
N GLU A 335 31.16 6.91 -15.58
CA GLU A 335 31.06 7.78 -14.41
C GLU A 335 30.14 9.00 -14.66
N ARG A 336 30.21 9.61 -15.85
CA ARG A 336 29.27 10.67 -16.26
C ARG A 336 27.83 10.14 -16.31
N TYR A 337 27.61 8.96 -16.89
CA TYR A 337 26.32 8.29 -16.87
C TYR A 337 25.83 8.04 -15.43
N ARG A 338 26.68 7.50 -14.55
CA ARG A 338 26.33 7.25 -13.14
C ARG A 338 25.88 8.53 -12.43
N LYS A 339 26.61 9.63 -12.62
CA LYS A 339 26.26 10.95 -12.06
C LYS A 339 24.94 11.47 -12.62
N ARG A 340 24.76 11.39 -13.94
CA ARG A 340 23.51 11.79 -14.63
C ARG A 340 22.33 10.96 -14.15
N HIS A 341 22.41 9.64 -14.18
CA HIS A 341 21.36 8.74 -13.70
C HIS A 341 20.92 9.08 -12.27
N ARG A 342 21.89 9.29 -11.35
CA ARG A 342 21.59 9.69 -9.97
C ARG A 342 20.90 11.06 -9.92
N ARG A 343 21.44 12.05 -10.63
CA ARG A 343 20.88 13.42 -10.66
C ARG A 343 19.45 13.43 -11.17
N GLU A 344 19.15 12.67 -12.22
CA GLU A 344 17.83 12.67 -12.85
C GLU A 344 16.80 11.84 -12.07
N LEU A 345 17.16 10.68 -11.51
CA LEU A 345 16.17 9.73 -10.95
C LEU A 345 16.06 9.72 -9.42
N LEU A 346 17.10 10.15 -8.68
CA LEU A 346 17.13 9.97 -7.23
C LEU A 346 15.98 10.70 -6.50
N GLY A 347 15.65 11.92 -6.91
CA GLY A 347 14.59 12.71 -6.28
C GLY A 347 13.23 12.00 -6.33
N GLN A 348 12.80 11.59 -7.52
CA GLN A 348 11.52 10.89 -7.70
C GLN A 348 11.54 9.50 -7.06
N PHE A 349 12.67 8.79 -7.11
CA PHE A 349 12.83 7.50 -6.42
C PHE A 349 12.60 7.65 -4.90
N LEU A 350 13.14 8.71 -4.29
CA LEU A 350 12.96 8.95 -2.86
C LEU A 350 11.51 9.29 -2.52
N VAL A 351 10.86 10.18 -3.28
CA VAL A 351 9.44 10.54 -3.08
C VAL A 351 8.55 9.32 -3.23
N THR A 352 8.74 8.54 -4.29
CA THR A 352 7.97 7.33 -4.59
C THR A 352 8.21 6.26 -3.53
N SER A 353 9.45 6.10 -3.07
CA SER A 353 9.78 5.14 -2.02
C SER A 353 9.14 5.50 -0.68
N ASP A 354 9.18 6.78 -0.32
CA ASP A 354 8.59 7.28 0.91
C ASP A 354 7.06 7.12 0.90
N TYR A 355 6.41 7.50 -0.21
CA TYR A 355 4.96 7.34 -0.38
C TYR A 355 4.51 5.86 -0.31
N SER A 356 5.30 4.95 -0.90
CA SER A 356 5.02 3.51 -0.86
C SER A 356 5.04 2.87 0.54
N THR A 357 5.44 3.61 1.58
CA THR A 357 5.36 3.17 2.98
C THR A 357 3.96 3.28 3.60
N GLY A 358 2.96 3.74 2.83
CA GLY A 358 1.61 3.97 3.32
C GLY A 358 1.46 5.27 4.12
N ARG A 359 2.41 6.20 4.00
CA ARG A 359 2.30 7.50 4.65
C ARG A 359 1.21 8.34 3.97
N ARG A 360 0.66 9.29 4.73
CA ARG A 360 -0.25 10.28 4.15
C ARG A 360 0.46 11.37 3.35
N PHE A 361 -0.29 12.14 2.56
CA PHE A 361 0.20 13.35 1.89
C PHE A 361 0.82 14.33 2.88
N SER A 362 2.05 14.75 2.59
CA SER A 362 2.76 15.81 3.28
C SER A 362 2.07 17.17 3.06
N PRO A 363 2.33 18.18 3.91
CA PRO A 363 1.80 19.53 3.71
C PRO A 363 2.13 20.12 2.34
N LEU A 364 3.32 19.83 1.79
CA LEU A 364 3.72 20.28 0.46
C LEU A 364 2.88 19.62 -0.65
N GLU A 365 2.67 18.31 -0.59
CA GLU A 365 1.84 17.60 -1.58
C GLU A 365 0.40 18.08 -1.53
N ARG A 366 -0.17 18.27 -0.33
CA ARG A 366 -1.50 18.84 -0.13
C ARG A 366 -1.61 20.24 -0.73
N LEU A 367 -0.62 21.10 -0.49
CA LEU A 367 -0.55 22.44 -1.06
C LEU A 367 -0.55 22.41 -2.60
N LEU A 368 0.31 21.57 -3.18
CA LEU A 368 0.46 21.44 -4.63
C LEU A 368 -0.80 20.88 -5.28
N MET A 369 -1.36 19.78 -4.75
CA MET A 369 -2.59 19.17 -5.27
C MET A 369 -3.78 20.11 -5.15
N SER A 370 -3.93 20.79 -4.01
CA SER A 370 -4.99 21.78 -3.81
C SER A 370 -4.88 22.95 -4.78
N ALA A 371 -3.67 23.45 -5.05
CA ALA A 371 -3.48 24.50 -6.05
C ALA A 371 -3.77 24.01 -7.47
N ALA A 372 -3.28 22.81 -7.81
CA ALA A 372 -3.43 22.21 -9.13
C ALA A 372 -4.90 21.92 -9.46
N ALA A 373 -5.73 21.57 -8.48
CA ALA A 373 -7.17 21.38 -8.68
C ALA A 373 -7.93 22.71 -8.92
N LYS A 374 -7.31 23.86 -8.64
CA LYS A 374 -7.95 25.19 -8.66
C LYS A 374 -7.42 26.11 -9.75
N ASP A 375 -6.26 25.82 -10.33
CA ASP A 375 -5.57 26.72 -11.25
C ASP A 375 -4.81 25.93 -12.34
N GLU A 376 -5.01 26.32 -13.59
CA GLU A 376 -4.52 25.60 -14.76
C GLU A 376 -2.99 25.59 -14.89
N ALA A 377 -2.31 26.69 -14.54
CA ALA A 377 -0.85 26.72 -14.60
C ALA A 377 -0.21 26.00 -13.39
N ALA A 378 -0.88 25.97 -12.24
CA ALA A 378 -0.50 25.07 -11.15
C ALA A 378 -0.70 23.59 -11.56
N ALA A 379 -1.78 23.26 -12.28
CA ALA A 379 -2.02 21.94 -12.84
C ALA A 379 -0.92 21.54 -13.85
N ALA A 380 -0.57 22.43 -14.78
CA ALA A 380 0.52 22.20 -15.73
C ALA A 380 1.87 21.97 -15.04
N GLY A 381 2.19 22.78 -14.02
CA GLY A 381 3.42 22.60 -13.24
C GLY A 381 3.41 21.30 -12.42
N PHE A 382 2.27 20.94 -11.82
CA PHE A 382 2.11 19.68 -11.10
C PHE A 382 2.27 18.47 -12.04
N HIS A 383 1.67 18.54 -13.23
CA HIS A 383 1.85 17.54 -14.27
C HIS A 383 3.30 17.42 -14.70
N ALA A 384 3.98 18.54 -15.00
CA ALA A 384 5.39 18.53 -15.38
C ALA A 384 6.28 17.91 -14.29
N PHE A 385 5.94 18.11 -13.02
CA PHE A 385 6.64 17.49 -11.90
C PHE A 385 6.37 15.97 -11.85
N GLY A 386 5.11 15.55 -11.91
CA GLY A 386 4.71 14.13 -11.89
C GLY A 386 5.23 13.33 -13.09
N SER A 387 5.22 13.94 -14.28
CA SER A 387 5.74 13.39 -15.54
C SER A 387 7.26 13.42 -15.64
N ARG A 388 7.95 13.98 -14.62
CA ARG A 388 9.41 14.06 -14.52
C ARG A 388 10.06 15.00 -15.55
N SER A 389 9.30 15.97 -16.05
CA SER A 389 9.78 17.02 -16.96
C SER A 389 10.48 18.15 -16.20
N ILE A 390 10.16 18.35 -14.91
CA ILE A 390 10.86 19.26 -14.00
C ILE A 390 11.25 18.55 -12.69
N ARG A 391 12.30 19.04 -12.02
CA ARG A 391 12.85 18.48 -10.79
C ARG A 391 12.63 19.40 -9.60
N PRO A 392 12.66 18.88 -8.35
CA PRO A 392 12.58 19.71 -7.14
C PRO A 392 13.63 20.83 -7.06
N THR A 393 14.78 20.65 -7.71
CA THR A 393 15.90 21.60 -7.72
C THR A 393 15.80 22.65 -8.83
N ASP A 394 14.85 22.52 -9.76
CA ASP A 394 14.72 23.43 -10.89
C ASP A 394 13.95 24.70 -10.50
N GLN A 395 14.28 25.84 -11.11
CA GLN A 395 13.56 27.10 -10.89
C GLN A 395 12.06 26.98 -11.19
N ALA A 396 11.68 26.15 -12.17
CA ALA A 396 10.29 25.88 -12.52
C ALA A 396 9.51 25.28 -11.33
N PHE A 397 10.12 24.41 -10.52
CA PHE A 397 9.48 23.86 -9.33
C PHE A 397 9.32 24.92 -8.24
N ALA A 398 10.31 25.78 -8.03
CA ALA A 398 10.17 26.91 -7.10
C ALA A 398 9.03 27.86 -7.50
N ARG A 399 8.87 28.13 -8.80
CA ARG A 399 7.74 28.91 -9.34
C ARG A 399 6.40 28.22 -9.10
N LEU A 400 6.33 26.89 -9.27
CA LEU A 400 5.14 26.10 -8.95
C LEU A 400 4.76 26.24 -7.47
N VAL A 401 5.72 26.09 -6.55
CA VAL A 401 5.47 26.24 -5.11
C VAL A 401 4.97 27.65 -4.78
N GLY A 402 5.61 28.69 -5.31
CA GLY A 402 5.18 30.08 -5.11
C GLY A 402 3.76 30.34 -5.65
N ARG A 403 3.44 29.78 -6.82
CA ARG A 403 2.08 29.85 -7.40
C ARG A 403 1.07 29.09 -6.53
N ALA A 404 1.43 27.92 -6.01
CA ALA A 404 0.56 27.14 -5.14
C ALA A 404 0.23 27.86 -3.84
N LEU A 405 1.21 28.54 -3.23
CA LEU A 405 0.99 29.41 -2.07
C LEU A 405 0.01 30.54 -2.41
N ARG A 406 0.24 31.25 -3.52
CA ARG A 406 -0.64 32.34 -3.97
C ARG A 406 -2.07 31.86 -4.22
N VAL A 407 -2.25 30.77 -4.98
CA VAL A 407 -3.57 30.23 -5.32
C VAL A 407 -4.34 29.82 -4.06
N ASN A 408 -3.70 29.14 -3.12
CA ASN A 408 -4.37 28.72 -1.88
C ASN A 408 -4.67 29.91 -0.94
N ALA A 409 -3.89 30.99 -1.00
CA ALA A 409 -4.17 32.21 -0.24
C ALA A 409 -5.34 33.03 -0.82
N THR A 410 -5.48 33.08 -2.15
CA THR A 410 -6.47 33.95 -2.82
C THR A 410 -7.76 33.24 -3.19
N ARG A 411 -7.74 31.92 -3.40
CA ARG A 411 -8.92 31.12 -3.74
C ARG A 411 -9.29 30.23 -2.55
N ARG A 412 -10.20 30.71 -1.69
CA ARG A 412 -10.90 29.86 -0.72
C ARG A 412 -11.79 28.88 -1.50
N GLY A 413 -11.24 27.71 -1.83
CA GLY A 413 -11.99 26.62 -2.41
C GLY A 413 -12.86 25.93 -1.37
N ALA A 414 -13.80 25.10 -1.85
CA ALA A 414 -14.51 24.17 -1.00
C ALA A 414 -13.51 23.37 -0.14
N PRO A 415 -13.86 23.04 1.12
CA PRO A 415 -13.07 22.11 1.91
C PRO A 415 -12.84 20.82 1.12
N PRO A 416 -11.74 20.08 1.38
CA PRO A 416 -11.48 18.82 0.70
C PRO A 416 -12.73 17.94 0.76
N THR A 417 -13.10 17.36 -0.37
CA THR A 417 -14.25 16.45 -0.43
C THR A 417 -13.98 15.30 0.52
N PRO A 418 -14.94 14.91 1.39
CA PRO A 418 -14.77 13.70 2.19
C PRO A 418 -14.43 12.53 1.25
N PRO A 419 -13.58 11.61 1.68
CA PRO A 419 -13.06 10.56 0.81
C PRO A 419 -14.20 9.73 0.21
N LEU A 420 -14.06 9.40 -1.08
CA LEU A 420 -15.18 9.08 -1.98
C LEU A 420 -15.52 7.60 -2.12
N THR A 421 -14.88 6.77 -1.32
CA THR A 421 -15.43 5.45 -1.00
C THR A 421 -16.10 5.58 0.36
N GLY A 422 -16.81 4.59 0.91
CA GLY A 422 -17.24 4.60 2.31
C GLY A 422 -16.02 4.67 3.21
N ALA A 423 -15.36 5.81 3.31
CA ALA A 423 -14.02 5.98 3.80
C ALA A 423 -14.10 6.72 5.12
N HIS A 424 -13.20 6.36 6.02
CA HIS A 424 -12.98 7.06 7.26
C HIS A 424 -12.79 8.57 7.00
N ALA A 425 -13.11 9.41 8.00
CA ALA A 425 -12.90 10.87 7.94
C ALA A 425 -11.45 11.31 7.66
N ASP A 426 -10.51 10.36 7.55
CA ASP A 426 -9.08 10.56 7.35
C ASP A 426 -8.54 10.03 6.00
N GLY A 427 -9.41 9.65 5.06
CA GLY A 427 -9.04 9.27 3.69
C GLY A 427 -9.10 7.78 3.39
N THR A 428 -9.08 6.91 4.42
CA THR A 428 -8.94 5.47 4.23
C THR A 428 -10.27 4.80 3.87
N THR A 429 -10.33 3.93 2.85
CA THR A 429 -11.57 3.24 2.42
C THR A 429 -11.97 2.14 3.42
N LEU A 430 -13.25 2.05 3.83
CA LEU A 430 -13.74 0.94 4.64
C LEU A 430 -13.71 -0.35 3.80
N PRO A 431 -13.45 -1.51 4.44
CA PRO A 431 -13.72 -2.79 3.80
C PRO A 431 -15.16 -2.86 3.29
N ALA A 432 -15.38 -3.44 2.11
CA ALA A 432 -16.72 -3.53 1.53
C ALA A 432 -17.72 -4.17 2.51
N GLY A 433 -18.90 -3.56 2.64
CA GLY A 433 -19.97 -4.01 3.55
C GLY A 433 -19.92 -3.38 4.95
N VAL A 434 -18.90 -2.59 5.28
CA VAL A 434 -18.87 -1.78 6.50
C VAL A 434 -19.29 -0.35 6.18
N THR A 435 -20.28 0.17 6.90
CA THR A 435 -20.71 1.57 6.87
C THR A 435 -20.48 2.21 8.23
N ARG A 436 -20.55 3.54 8.30
CA ARG A 436 -20.52 4.27 9.58
C ARG A 436 -21.70 5.18 9.70
N THR A 437 -22.31 5.11 10.88
CA THR A 437 -23.35 6.03 11.30
C THR A 437 -22.93 6.75 12.59
N LYS A 438 -23.70 7.76 12.97
CA LYS A 438 -23.61 8.39 14.29
C LYS A 438 -24.85 7.99 15.09
N LEU A 439 -24.62 7.64 16.34
CA LEU A 439 -25.65 7.33 17.32
C LEU A 439 -25.59 8.39 18.42
N THR A 440 -26.74 8.88 18.84
CA THR A 440 -26.84 9.77 20.00
C THR A 440 -27.41 8.98 21.17
N VAL A 441 -26.61 8.78 22.23
CA VAL A 441 -26.99 7.99 23.41
C VAL A 441 -26.77 8.84 24.64
N ASN A 442 -27.80 9.04 25.47
CA ASN A 442 -27.71 9.84 26.70
C ASN A 442 -27.11 11.25 26.46
N GLY A 443 -27.41 11.86 25.32
CA GLY A 443 -26.88 13.17 24.91
C GLY A 443 -25.44 13.16 24.39
N LEU A 444 -24.81 11.98 24.26
CA LEU A 444 -23.48 11.80 23.68
C LEU A 444 -23.58 11.31 22.24
N THR A 445 -22.86 11.96 21.33
CA THR A 445 -22.72 11.51 19.95
C THR A 445 -21.54 10.55 19.84
N VAL A 446 -21.79 9.32 19.37
CA VAL A 446 -20.78 8.31 19.12
C VAL A 446 -20.85 7.75 17.70
N PRO A 447 -19.71 7.61 17.00
CA PRO A 447 -19.66 6.82 15.79
C PRO A 447 -19.96 5.34 16.04
N VAL A 448 -20.64 4.69 15.11
CA VAL A 448 -20.86 3.24 15.10
C VAL A 448 -20.50 2.70 13.73
N SER A 449 -19.56 1.75 13.68
CA SER A 449 -19.29 0.97 12.47
C SER A 449 -20.32 -0.16 12.38
N CYS A 450 -21.02 -0.24 11.25
CA CYS A 450 -22.13 -1.16 11.03
C CYS A 450 -21.80 -2.07 9.84
N ALA A 451 -22.14 -3.35 9.92
CA ALA A 451 -22.01 -4.27 8.80
C ALA A 451 -23.10 -5.35 8.84
N GLY A 452 -23.36 -5.97 7.69
CA GLY A 452 -24.40 -7.00 7.53
C GLY A 452 -25.84 -6.46 7.55
N PRO A 453 -26.86 -7.35 7.60
CA PRO A 453 -28.28 -6.97 7.65
C PRO A 453 -28.57 -6.11 8.88
N GLN A 454 -29.28 -4.98 8.71
CA GLN A 454 -29.50 -4.01 9.80
C GLN A 454 -30.87 -4.16 10.48
N ASP A 455 -31.73 -5.02 9.94
CA ASP A 455 -33.11 -5.29 10.39
C ASP A 455 -33.21 -6.36 11.49
N SER A 456 -32.12 -7.05 11.80
CA SER A 456 -32.07 -8.06 12.87
C SER A 456 -32.00 -7.42 14.27
N THR A 457 -32.79 -7.92 15.23
CA THR A 457 -32.68 -7.56 16.67
C THR A 457 -31.55 -8.31 17.38
N GLU A 458 -30.96 -9.31 16.73
CA GLU A 458 -29.75 -10.00 17.17
C GLU A 458 -28.52 -9.46 16.42
N ALA A 459 -27.43 -9.20 17.14
CA ALA A 459 -26.20 -8.67 16.55
C ALA A 459 -24.91 -9.20 17.19
N VAL A 460 -23.83 -9.22 16.40
CA VAL A 460 -22.47 -9.31 16.92
C VAL A 460 -22.00 -7.90 17.28
N VAL A 461 -21.60 -7.69 18.53
CA VAL A 461 -21.22 -6.38 19.07
C VAL A 461 -19.75 -6.37 19.43
N PHE A 462 -18.97 -5.56 18.74
CA PHE A 462 -17.53 -5.41 18.95
C PHE A 462 -17.25 -4.24 19.89
N VAL A 463 -16.56 -4.49 21.00
CA VAL A 463 -16.23 -3.48 22.01
C VAL A 463 -14.71 -3.35 22.10
N HIS A 464 -14.21 -2.20 21.64
CA HIS A 464 -12.79 -1.90 21.61
C HIS A 464 -12.21 -1.64 23.00
N GLY A 465 -10.87 -1.66 23.10
CA GLY A 465 -10.14 -1.34 24.32
C GLY A 465 -9.48 0.04 24.34
N ASN A 466 -8.49 0.22 25.20
CA ASN A 466 -7.69 1.43 25.33
C ASN A 466 -6.35 1.33 24.54
N PRO A 467 -5.92 2.41 23.84
CA PRO A 467 -6.65 3.60 23.44
C PRO A 467 -7.29 3.42 22.05
N GLY A 468 -8.03 2.33 21.87
CA GLY A 468 -8.62 1.88 20.61
C GLY A 468 -9.88 2.63 20.20
N SER A 469 -10.52 2.15 19.14
CA SER A 469 -11.81 2.64 18.63
C SER A 469 -12.47 1.57 17.75
N SER A 470 -13.71 1.78 17.32
CA SER A 470 -14.44 0.87 16.42
C SER A 470 -13.67 0.48 15.16
N ARG A 471 -12.69 1.29 14.73
CA ARG A 471 -11.86 1.07 13.54
C ARG A 471 -10.91 -0.12 13.65
N GLU A 472 -10.62 -0.61 14.85
CA GLU A 472 -9.80 -1.82 14.99
C GLU A 472 -10.54 -3.08 14.54
N TRP A 473 -11.87 -2.99 14.44
CA TRP A 473 -12.74 -4.10 14.10
C TRP A 473 -13.07 -4.21 12.61
N ASP A 474 -12.64 -3.29 11.75
CA ASP A 474 -13.07 -3.25 10.34
C ASP A 474 -12.78 -4.58 9.60
N ASP A 475 -11.64 -5.25 9.88
CA ASP A 475 -11.32 -6.57 9.31
C ASP A 475 -12.30 -7.65 9.78
N LEU A 476 -12.65 -7.69 11.07
CA LEU A 476 -13.56 -8.68 11.64
C LEU A 476 -15.03 -8.39 11.30
N LEU A 477 -15.46 -7.12 11.33
CA LEU A 477 -16.78 -6.68 10.87
C LEU A 477 -17.06 -7.19 9.46
N SER A 478 -16.09 -7.03 8.55
CA SER A 478 -16.23 -7.53 7.17
C SER A 478 -16.29 -9.06 7.06
N ARG A 479 -15.74 -9.82 8.03
CA ARG A 479 -15.84 -11.30 8.05
C ARG A 479 -17.24 -11.77 8.45
N VAL A 480 -17.87 -11.05 9.37
CA VAL A 480 -19.17 -11.45 9.94
C VAL A 480 -20.37 -10.88 9.17
N ALA A 481 -20.17 -9.76 8.48
CA ALA A 481 -21.18 -9.07 7.67
C ALA A 481 -22.00 -9.99 6.73
N PRO A 482 -21.41 -11.01 6.08
CA PRO A 482 -22.16 -11.86 5.17
C PRO A 482 -23.26 -12.71 5.82
N PHE A 483 -23.25 -12.90 7.14
CA PHE A 483 -24.19 -13.82 7.79
C PHE A 483 -24.91 -13.26 9.02
N THR A 484 -24.49 -12.12 9.57
CA THR A 484 -25.13 -11.53 10.75
C THR A 484 -24.99 -10.02 10.79
N ARG A 485 -25.92 -9.36 11.50
CA ARG A 485 -25.79 -7.95 11.88
C ARG A 485 -24.55 -7.79 12.76
N ALA A 486 -23.75 -6.77 12.49
CA ALA A 486 -22.52 -6.51 13.21
C ALA A 486 -22.34 -5.02 13.50
N LEU A 487 -22.01 -4.69 14.75
CA LEU A 487 -21.99 -3.33 15.27
C LEU A 487 -20.72 -3.12 16.09
N ALA A 488 -20.04 -1.99 15.90
CA ALA A 488 -18.89 -1.59 16.69
C ALA A 488 -19.00 -0.10 17.07
N PRO A 489 -19.51 0.24 18.27
CA PRO A 489 -19.52 1.62 18.74
C PRO A 489 -18.13 2.09 19.19
N ASP A 490 -17.84 3.38 18.98
CA ASP A 490 -16.79 4.06 19.75
C ASP A 490 -17.32 4.34 21.17
N MET A 491 -16.57 3.94 22.19
CA MET A 491 -16.94 4.18 23.58
C MET A 491 -16.60 5.63 24.00
N PRO A 492 -17.39 6.25 24.90
CA PRO A 492 -17.16 7.62 25.35
C PRO A 492 -15.71 7.86 25.81
N GLY A 493 -15.11 8.97 25.40
CA GLY A 493 -13.69 9.26 25.70
C GLY A 493 -12.68 8.74 24.67
N PHE A 494 -13.09 7.87 23.74
CA PHE A 494 -12.19 7.22 22.79
C PHE A 494 -12.61 7.45 21.34
N GLY A 495 -11.68 7.18 20.40
CA GLY A 495 -11.90 7.39 18.97
C GLY A 495 -12.49 8.76 18.65
N ARG A 496 -13.58 8.77 17.89
CA ARG A 496 -14.33 9.99 17.51
C ARG A 496 -15.62 10.18 18.32
N ALA A 497 -15.83 9.41 19.38
CA ALA A 497 -16.91 9.65 20.33
C ALA A 497 -16.71 10.93 21.14
N ASP A 498 -17.80 11.46 21.69
CA ASP A 498 -17.79 12.53 22.67
C ASP A 498 -16.98 12.14 23.92
N LYS A 499 -16.32 13.15 24.51
CA LYS A 499 -15.33 12.97 25.60
C LYS A 499 -15.63 13.89 26.79
N PRO A 500 -16.88 13.88 27.33
CA PRO A 500 -17.31 14.84 28.32
C PRO A 500 -16.61 14.63 29.67
N ASP A 501 -16.47 15.70 30.44
CA ASP A 501 -15.86 15.61 31.77
C ASP A 501 -16.74 14.90 32.81
N ALA A 502 -18.06 14.97 32.63
CA ALA A 502 -19.05 14.40 33.54
C ALA A 502 -19.34 12.91 33.34
N PHE A 503 -18.82 12.28 32.27
CA PHE A 503 -19.05 10.84 32.06
C PHE A 503 -18.34 10.01 33.14
N PRO A 504 -18.99 9.02 33.75
CA PRO A 504 -18.34 8.15 34.72
C PRO A 504 -17.44 7.15 34.01
N TYR A 505 -16.13 7.44 33.95
CA TYR A 505 -15.10 6.59 33.33
C TYR A 505 -14.80 5.28 34.12
N THR A 506 -15.80 4.68 34.78
CA THR A 506 -15.70 3.40 35.51
C THR A 506 -16.20 2.25 34.63
N VAL A 507 -15.89 1.00 35.01
CA VAL A 507 -16.37 -0.20 34.31
C VAL A 507 -17.90 -0.21 34.20
N GLU A 508 -18.59 0.12 35.29
CA GLU A 508 -20.06 0.19 35.36
C GLU A 508 -20.61 1.34 34.51
N GLY A 509 -19.89 2.47 34.42
CA GLY A 509 -20.27 3.59 33.56
C GLY A 509 -20.27 3.22 32.08
N TYR A 510 -19.23 2.50 31.63
CA TYR A 510 -19.16 1.99 30.27
C TYR A 510 -20.20 0.89 29.99
N ALA A 511 -20.46 0.01 30.95
CA ALA A 511 -21.48 -1.03 30.82
C ALA A 511 -22.89 -0.44 30.63
N ARG A 512 -23.25 0.59 31.42
CA ARG A 512 -24.52 1.32 31.26
C ARG A 512 -24.60 2.08 29.94
N PHE A 513 -23.49 2.64 29.48
CA PHE A 513 -23.47 3.27 28.15
C PHE A 513 -23.69 2.23 27.05
N LEU A 514 -23.02 1.08 27.13
CA LEU A 514 -23.20 -0.01 26.16
C LEU A 514 -24.66 -0.49 26.15
N GLU A 515 -25.28 -0.66 27.33
CA GLU A 515 -26.69 -0.97 27.49
C GLU A 515 -27.57 0.01 26.71
N SER A 516 -27.47 1.31 27.00
CA SER A 516 -28.26 2.34 26.30
C SER A 516 -27.97 2.41 24.80
N ALA A 517 -26.73 2.15 24.37
CA ALA A 517 -26.37 2.15 22.95
C ALA A 517 -27.00 0.96 22.22
N LEU A 518 -27.02 -0.22 22.85
CA LEU A 518 -27.67 -1.41 22.29
C LEU A 518 -29.19 -1.27 22.24
N ASP A 519 -29.79 -0.65 23.26
CA ASP A 519 -31.23 -0.36 23.28
C ASP A 519 -31.63 0.59 22.13
N GLU A 520 -30.89 1.69 21.93
CA GLU A 520 -31.13 2.64 20.84
C GLU A 520 -30.91 2.01 19.45
N LEU A 521 -29.99 1.04 19.34
CA LEU A 521 -29.75 0.29 18.11
C LEU A 521 -30.76 -0.86 17.90
N GLY A 522 -31.70 -1.08 18.83
CA GLY A 522 -32.70 -2.14 18.76
C GLY A 522 -32.09 -3.55 18.86
N VAL A 523 -31.01 -3.70 19.62
CA VAL A 523 -30.33 -4.99 19.83
C VAL A 523 -30.90 -5.66 21.08
N GLU A 524 -31.73 -6.68 20.89
CA GLU A 524 -32.32 -7.47 21.98
C GLU A 524 -31.37 -8.57 22.45
N ARG A 525 -30.54 -9.11 21.55
CA ARG A 525 -29.56 -10.16 21.86
C ARG A 525 -28.20 -9.87 21.23
N ALA A 526 -27.12 -10.05 22.00
CA ALA A 526 -25.77 -9.72 21.57
C ALA A 526 -24.79 -10.89 21.70
N HIS A 527 -24.00 -11.09 20.65
CA HIS A 527 -22.76 -11.87 20.68
C HIS A 527 -21.59 -10.90 20.82
N LEU A 528 -20.95 -10.85 21.99
CA LEU A 528 -19.91 -9.88 22.27
C LEU A 528 -18.57 -10.30 21.67
N VAL A 529 -17.84 -9.35 21.11
CA VAL A 529 -16.41 -9.49 20.75
C VAL A 529 -15.65 -8.40 21.49
N LEU A 530 -14.83 -8.79 22.45
CA LEU A 530 -14.25 -7.88 23.43
C LEU A 530 -12.72 -7.86 23.31
N HIS A 531 -12.11 -6.69 23.45
CA HIS A 531 -10.64 -6.54 23.52
C HIS A 531 -10.23 -5.56 24.64
N ASP A 532 -9.13 -5.87 25.33
CA ASP A 532 -8.55 -5.06 26.41
C ASP A 532 -9.62 -4.54 27.40
N PHE A 533 -9.76 -3.24 27.64
CA PHE A 533 -10.79 -2.70 28.55
C PHE A 533 -12.23 -2.95 28.08
N GLY A 534 -12.45 -3.22 26.80
CA GLY A 534 -13.74 -3.67 26.29
C GLY A 534 -14.20 -4.97 26.94
N GLY A 535 -13.26 -5.82 27.42
CA GLY A 535 -13.55 -7.00 28.22
C GLY A 535 -14.33 -6.67 29.49
N PRO A 536 -13.72 -6.00 30.48
CA PRO A 536 -14.42 -5.58 31.69
C PRO A 536 -15.73 -4.84 31.42
N TRP A 537 -15.80 -3.96 30.41
CA TRP A 537 -17.03 -3.22 30.09
C TRP A 537 -18.14 -4.14 29.57
N GLY A 538 -17.82 -5.01 28.62
CA GLY A 538 -18.77 -5.95 28.03
C GLY A 538 -19.19 -7.06 28.99
N LEU A 539 -18.27 -7.57 29.81
CA LEU A 539 -18.59 -8.57 30.82
C LEU A 539 -19.44 -8.01 31.96
N GLU A 540 -19.24 -6.75 32.33
CA GLU A 540 -20.14 -6.06 33.27
C GLU A 540 -21.54 -5.89 32.69
N TRP A 541 -21.65 -5.50 31.41
CA TRP A 541 -22.94 -5.45 30.72
C TRP A 541 -23.61 -6.83 30.70
N ALA A 542 -22.85 -7.87 30.38
CA ALA A 542 -23.33 -9.25 30.31
C ALA A 542 -23.82 -9.79 31.66
N ALA A 543 -23.12 -9.46 32.76
CA ALA A 543 -23.52 -9.82 34.11
C ALA A 543 -24.84 -9.14 34.53
N ARG A 544 -25.11 -7.95 33.99
CA ARG A 544 -26.35 -7.18 34.24
C ARG A 544 -27.50 -7.60 33.32
N ASN A 545 -27.20 -8.18 32.16
CA ASN A 545 -28.14 -8.54 31.10
C ASN A 545 -27.96 -10.02 30.66
N PRO A 546 -28.04 -11.00 31.58
CA PRO A 546 -27.69 -12.40 31.32
C PRO A 546 -28.55 -13.09 30.25
N GLU A 547 -29.80 -12.64 30.08
CA GLU A 547 -30.74 -13.11 29.07
C GLU A 547 -30.43 -12.59 27.67
N ARG A 548 -29.80 -11.40 27.57
CA ARG A 548 -29.42 -10.76 26.30
C ARG A 548 -28.05 -11.24 25.79
N LEU A 549 -27.27 -11.95 26.61
CA LEU A 549 -25.97 -12.49 26.21
C LEU A 549 -26.12 -13.80 25.44
N GLY A 550 -25.77 -13.80 24.16
CA GLY A 550 -25.72 -15.00 23.33
C GLY A 550 -24.41 -15.77 23.44
N SER A 551 -23.28 -15.09 23.24
CA SER A 551 -21.93 -15.67 23.35
C SER A 551 -20.88 -14.58 23.57
N ALA A 552 -19.64 -14.95 23.89
CA ALA A 552 -18.52 -14.01 24.02
C ALA A 552 -17.26 -14.49 23.27
N VAL A 553 -16.64 -13.60 22.50
CA VAL A 553 -15.28 -13.77 21.97
C VAL A 553 -14.37 -12.81 22.75
N LEU A 554 -13.43 -13.36 23.51
CA LEU A 554 -12.51 -12.62 24.37
C LEU A 554 -11.14 -12.59 23.70
N ILE A 555 -10.77 -11.43 23.17
CA ILE A 555 -9.50 -11.23 22.46
C ILE A 555 -8.54 -10.52 23.40
N THR A 556 -7.56 -11.25 23.93
CA THR A 556 -6.56 -10.72 24.87
C THR A 556 -7.22 -9.91 25.99
N THR A 557 -8.28 -10.47 26.58
CA THR A 557 -9.06 -9.87 27.66
C THR A 557 -9.97 -10.92 28.31
N GLY A 558 -10.71 -10.52 29.34
CA GLY A 558 -11.74 -11.33 29.99
C GLY A 558 -11.95 -10.92 31.44
N ALA A 559 -12.41 -11.86 32.27
CA ALA A 559 -12.43 -11.70 33.72
C ALA A 559 -10.96 -11.61 34.21
N LEU A 560 -10.54 -10.44 34.68
CA LEU A 560 -9.15 -10.13 35.02
C LEU A 560 -8.75 -10.66 36.41
N LEU A 561 -8.89 -11.96 36.61
CA LEU A 561 -8.69 -12.62 37.91
C LEU A 561 -7.23 -12.52 38.38
N ASP A 562 -7.05 -11.99 39.59
CA ASP A 562 -5.75 -11.72 40.23
C ASP A 562 -4.78 -10.86 39.41
N TYR A 563 -5.32 -10.07 38.47
CA TYR A 563 -4.54 -9.14 37.66
C TYR A 563 -3.94 -8.03 38.51
N ARG A 564 -2.69 -7.68 38.19
CA ARG A 564 -1.97 -6.54 38.79
C ARG A 564 -1.60 -5.55 37.70
N TRP A 565 -1.75 -4.27 38.00
CA TRP A 565 -1.43 -3.20 37.08
C TRP A 565 -0.01 -3.32 36.52
N HIS A 566 0.08 -3.51 35.19
CA HIS A 566 1.32 -3.44 34.43
C HIS A 566 2.02 -2.07 34.58
N PRO A 567 3.34 -1.96 34.27
CA PRO A 567 4.12 -0.75 34.55
C PRO A 567 3.55 0.54 33.96
N LEU A 568 3.01 0.50 32.73
CA LEU A 568 2.42 1.68 32.08
C LEU A 568 1.14 2.15 32.79
N ALA A 569 0.26 1.23 33.20
CA ALA A 569 -0.90 1.60 34.03
C ALA A 569 -0.50 2.29 35.32
N ARG A 570 0.57 1.84 35.99
CA ARG A 570 1.04 2.47 37.24
C ARG A 570 1.46 3.92 37.01
N ILE A 571 2.09 4.21 35.87
CA ILE A 571 2.43 5.58 35.46
C ILE A 571 1.15 6.39 35.22
N TRP A 572 0.21 5.87 34.43
CA TRP A 572 -1.05 6.57 34.12
C TRP A 572 -1.93 6.83 35.35
N ARG A 573 -1.91 5.92 36.32
CA ARG A 573 -2.61 6.10 37.60
C ARG A 573 -2.01 7.21 38.46
N THR A 574 -0.70 7.45 38.37
CA THR A 574 -0.01 8.42 39.24
C THR A 574 -0.29 9.86 38.80
N PRO A 575 -0.81 10.74 39.68
CA PRO A 575 -0.97 12.17 39.38
C PRO A 575 0.35 12.82 39.01
N LEU A 576 0.30 13.81 38.10
CA LEU A 576 1.42 14.53 37.49
C LEU A 576 2.27 13.66 36.55
N ALA A 577 2.63 12.44 36.97
CA ALA A 577 3.40 11.51 36.14
C ALA A 577 2.61 11.03 34.92
N GLY A 578 1.32 10.70 35.09
CA GLY A 578 0.45 10.27 33.99
C GLY A 578 0.22 11.39 32.96
N GLU A 579 -0.02 12.61 33.43
CA GLU A 579 -0.18 13.80 32.60
C GLU A 579 1.10 14.11 31.82
N ALA A 580 2.26 14.09 32.50
CA ALA A 580 3.56 14.30 31.87
C ALA A 580 3.84 13.23 30.80
N PHE A 581 3.59 11.95 31.11
CA PHE A 581 3.75 10.85 30.16
C PHE A 581 2.89 11.06 28.91
N GLN A 582 1.61 11.40 29.10
CA GLN A 582 0.72 11.70 27.98
C GLN A 582 1.22 12.89 27.16
N ALA A 583 1.66 13.97 27.81
CA ALA A 583 2.15 15.17 27.12
C ALA A 583 3.42 14.90 26.28
N ILE A 584 4.33 14.05 26.73
CA ILE A 584 5.58 13.73 26.01
C ILE A 584 5.43 12.58 25.00
N THR A 585 4.28 11.91 24.95
CA THR A 585 4.06 10.78 24.04
C THR A 585 4.03 11.26 22.59
N THR A 586 5.09 10.95 21.84
CA THR A 586 5.20 11.23 20.40
C THR A 586 4.76 10.03 19.56
N ARG A 587 4.44 10.25 18.27
CA ARG A 587 4.05 9.17 17.35
C ARG A 587 5.12 8.08 17.25
N SER A 588 6.38 8.48 17.15
CA SER A 588 7.52 7.56 17.11
C SER A 588 7.71 6.82 18.44
N GLY A 589 7.50 7.51 19.57
CA GLY A 589 7.53 6.92 20.90
C GLY A 589 6.44 5.87 21.09
N LEU A 590 5.18 6.19 20.75
CA LEU A 590 4.07 5.24 20.79
C LEU A 590 4.38 4.00 19.95
N ARG A 591 4.88 4.18 18.73
CA ARG A 591 5.28 3.05 17.87
C ARG A 591 6.35 2.17 18.49
N ALA A 592 7.35 2.77 19.14
CA ALA A 592 8.40 2.03 19.81
C ALA A 592 7.86 1.22 21.00
N VAL A 593 6.98 1.83 21.81
CA VAL A 593 6.33 1.17 22.95
C VAL A 593 5.45 0.02 22.49
N LEU A 594 4.55 0.25 21.52
CA LEU A 594 3.62 -0.78 21.06
C LEU A 594 4.31 -1.91 20.28
N ARG A 595 5.53 -1.71 19.78
CA ARG A 595 6.33 -2.79 19.18
C ARG A 595 6.81 -3.79 20.25
N HIS A 596 6.97 -3.34 21.50
CA HIS A 596 7.30 -4.23 22.61
C HIS A 596 6.11 -5.17 22.89
N GLY A 597 6.38 -6.47 23.01
CA GLY A 597 5.32 -7.49 23.18
C GLY A 597 4.56 -7.87 21.91
N ASN A 598 4.91 -7.34 20.74
CA ASN A 598 4.28 -7.70 19.47
C ASN A 598 5.37 -8.19 18.49
N PRO A 599 5.73 -9.48 18.48
CA PRO A 599 6.89 -9.99 17.71
C PRO A 599 6.69 -9.87 16.20
N ARG A 600 5.45 -9.95 15.71
CA ARG A 600 5.08 -9.65 14.31
C ARG A 600 5.14 -8.15 13.97
N GLY A 601 5.11 -7.31 15.00
CA GLY A 601 4.89 -5.87 14.87
C GLY A 601 3.44 -5.55 14.51
N LEU A 602 3.03 -4.31 14.81
CA LEU A 602 1.72 -3.81 14.41
C LEU A 602 1.81 -3.08 13.07
N PRO A 603 0.75 -3.15 12.23
CA PRO A 603 0.68 -2.33 11.03
C PRO A 603 0.89 -0.85 11.35
N ARG A 604 1.74 -0.16 10.59
CA ARG A 604 2.05 1.24 10.85
C ARG A 604 0.79 2.11 10.81
N ALA A 605 -0.11 1.85 9.87
CA ALA A 605 -1.37 2.56 9.75
C ALA A 605 -2.25 2.38 10.98
N PHE A 606 -2.26 1.18 11.59
CA PHE A 606 -2.97 0.92 12.84
C PHE A 606 -2.44 1.81 13.99
N VAL A 607 -1.13 1.83 14.20
CA VAL A 607 -0.49 2.64 15.25
C VAL A 607 -0.59 4.14 14.98
N ASP A 608 -0.42 4.56 13.73
CA ASP A 608 -0.52 5.97 13.35
C ASP A 608 -1.96 6.49 13.52
N ARG A 609 -2.99 5.68 13.22
CA ARG A 609 -4.41 5.99 13.51
C ARG A 609 -4.68 6.11 15.00
N MET A 610 -4.20 5.14 15.79
CA MET A 610 -4.31 5.18 17.25
C MET A 610 -3.70 6.48 17.80
N TYR A 611 -2.53 6.90 17.29
CA TYR A 611 -1.93 8.17 17.67
C TYR A 611 -2.75 9.40 17.23
N ASP A 612 -3.32 9.38 16.03
CA ASP A 612 -4.13 10.48 15.50
C ASP A 612 -5.41 10.72 16.33
N ASP A 613 -5.93 9.68 16.99
CA ASP A 613 -7.09 9.76 17.87
C ASP A 613 -6.73 10.07 19.35
N LEU A 614 -5.43 10.12 19.70
CA LEU A 614 -4.92 10.54 21.02
C LEU A 614 -4.89 12.08 21.17
N ASP A 615 -6.04 12.73 21.03
CA ASP A 615 -6.21 14.15 21.33
C ASP A 615 -6.13 14.46 22.84
N ALA A 616 -6.14 15.75 23.20
CA ALA A 616 -6.01 16.17 24.59
C ALA A 616 -7.14 15.63 25.50
N ALA A 617 -8.34 15.45 24.97
CA ALA A 617 -9.48 14.91 25.71
C ALA A 617 -9.40 13.39 25.86
N THR A 618 -8.99 12.66 24.80
CA THR A 618 -8.72 11.21 24.87
C THR A 618 -7.67 10.93 25.94
N ARG A 619 -6.58 11.71 25.96
CA ARG A 619 -5.51 11.55 26.96
C ARG A 619 -6.02 11.71 28.39
N ARG A 620 -6.95 12.63 28.65
CA ARG A 620 -7.60 12.76 29.97
C ARG A 620 -8.53 11.59 30.26
N ALA A 621 -9.31 11.13 29.28
CA ALA A 621 -10.18 9.97 29.40
C ALA A 621 -9.40 8.72 29.81
N ILE A 622 -8.22 8.48 29.20
CA ILE A 622 -7.31 7.39 29.59
C ILE A 622 -6.95 7.49 31.07
N LEU A 623 -6.44 8.65 31.52
CA LEU A 623 -6.05 8.81 32.92
C LEU A 623 -7.23 8.61 33.88
N ARG A 624 -8.41 9.11 33.53
CA ARG A 624 -9.64 8.92 34.32
C ARG A 624 -10.05 7.44 34.40
N LEU A 625 -10.05 6.73 33.28
CA LEU A 625 -10.35 5.29 33.23
C LEU A 625 -9.44 4.49 34.17
N TYR A 626 -8.12 4.69 34.03
CA TYR A 626 -7.15 3.93 34.83
C TYR A 626 -7.22 4.28 36.32
N ARG A 627 -7.55 5.53 36.67
CA ARG A 627 -7.70 5.98 38.07
C ARG A 627 -9.04 5.60 38.69
N ALA A 628 -10.09 5.42 37.88
CA ALA A 628 -11.41 5.04 38.34
C ALA A 628 -11.56 3.53 38.60
N THR A 629 -10.65 2.71 38.06
CA THR A 629 -10.66 1.25 38.25
C THR A 629 -9.70 0.87 39.37
N ASP A 630 -10.10 0.92 40.63
CA ASP A 630 -9.14 0.71 41.73
C ASP A 630 -8.62 -0.72 41.87
N ASP A 631 -9.53 -1.70 41.87
CA ASP A 631 -9.21 -3.12 41.97
C ASP A 631 -9.80 -3.91 40.79
N PRO A 632 -9.05 -4.04 39.68
CA PRO A 632 -9.51 -4.79 38.51
C PRO A 632 -9.68 -6.30 38.80
N ALA A 633 -8.96 -6.85 39.78
CA ALA A 633 -9.07 -8.26 40.14
C ALA A 633 -10.38 -8.54 40.89
N ALA A 634 -10.78 -7.65 41.79
CA ALA A 634 -12.09 -7.73 42.45
C ALA A 634 -13.25 -7.57 41.46
N VAL A 635 -13.13 -6.66 40.48
CA VAL A 635 -14.12 -6.53 39.39
C VAL A 635 -14.19 -7.83 38.59
N GLY A 636 -13.05 -8.36 38.15
CA GLY A 636 -12.99 -9.62 37.40
C GLY A 636 -13.59 -10.81 38.15
N ARG A 637 -13.39 -10.88 39.47
CA ARG A 637 -13.98 -11.93 40.31
C ARG A 637 -15.51 -11.83 40.38
N ARG A 638 -16.06 -10.63 40.59
CA ARG A 638 -17.51 -10.41 40.56
C ARG A 638 -18.12 -10.79 39.20
N GLN A 639 -17.45 -10.44 38.10
CA GLN A 639 -17.90 -10.78 36.76
C GLN A 639 -17.87 -12.29 36.52
N ALA A 640 -16.78 -12.96 36.93
CA ALA A 640 -16.66 -14.41 36.81
C ALA A 640 -17.76 -15.13 37.61
N ASP A 641 -17.99 -14.73 38.86
CA ASP A 641 -19.01 -15.33 39.72
C ASP A 641 -20.42 -15.16 39.15
N ALA A 642 -20.71 -14.01 38.53
CA ALA A 642 -22.01 -13.74 37.91
C ALA A 642 -22.22 -14.52 36.59
N LEU A 643 -21.17 -14.70 35.79
CA LEU A 643 -21.26 -15.32 34.47
C LEU A 643 -21.11 -16.85 34.49
N ARG A 644 -20.39 -17.38 35.48
CA ARG A 644 -20.12 -18.82 35.63
C ARG A 644 -21.37 -19.70 35.59
N PRO A 645 -22.49 -19.36 36.26
CA PRO A 645 -23.70 -20.19 36.22
C PRO A 645 -24.39 -20.20 34.86
N LEU A 646 -24.14 -19.20 34.01
CA LEU A 646 -24.76 -19.08 32.68
C LEU A 646 -24.05 -19.96 31.64
N ASP A 647 -22.73 -20.15 31.81
CA ASP A 647 -21.82 -20.88 30.91
C ASP A 647 -22.14 -20.66 29.42
N ARG A 648 -22.36 -19.40 29.04
CA ARG A 648 -22.63 -19.05 27.64
C ARG A 648 -21.41 -19.44 26.80
N PRO A 649 -21.61 -19.87 25.53
CA PRO A 649 -20.50 -20.20 24.65
C PRO A 649 -19.48 -19.07 24.59
N ALA A 650 -18.21 -19.42 24.80
CA ALA A 650 -17.12 -18.46 24.79
C ALA A 650 -15.92 -18.96 24.00
N LEU A 651 -15.31 -18.06 23.24
CA LEU A 651 -14.04 -18.28 22.55
C LEU A 651 -13.00 -17.28 23.07
N VAL A 652 -11.89 -17.78 23.57
CA VAL A 652 -10.77 -16.99 24.08
C VAL A 652 -9.63 -17.05 23.09
N ILE A 653 -9.19 -15.89 22.59
CA ILE A 653 -8.06 -15.76 21.68
C ILE A 653 -7.01 -14.89 22.37
N TRP A 654 -5.82 -15.42 22.64
CA TRP A 654 -4.79 -14.69 23.39
C TRP A 654 -3.44 -14.70 22.69
N GLY A 655 -2.77 -13.55 22.62
CA GLY A 655 -1.38 -13.50 22.12
C GLY A 655 -0.39 -13.97 23.18
N ALA A 656 0.50 -14.91 22.83
CA ALA A 656 1.48 -15.47 23.78
C ALA A 656 2.48 -14.42 24.30
N HIS A 657 2.69 -13.34 23.55
CA HIS A 657 3.66 -12.29 23.87
C HIS A 657 3.05 -11.02 24.46
N ASP A 658 1.80 -11.05 24.90
CA ASP A 658 1.15 -9.88 25.49
C ASP A 658 1.96 -9.33 26.69
N ALA A 659 2.39 -8.08 26.57
CA ALA A 659 3.16 -7.34 27.57
C ALA A 659 2.29 -6.64 28.64
N TYR A 660 0.97 -6.65 28.47
CA TYR A 660 0.00 -5.93 29.28
C TYR A 660 -0.81 -6.90 30.16
N LEU A 661 -1.39 -7.94 29.57
CA LEU A 661 -2.13 -8.98 30.28
C LEU A 661 -1.41 -10.34 30.12
N PRO A 662 -0.95 -10.96 31.22
CA PRO A 662 -0.25 -12.24 31.15
C PRO A 662 -1.09 -13.33 30.47
N VAL A 663 -0.50 -14.10 29.55
CA VAL A 663 -1.17 -15.20 28.84
C VAL A 663 -1.80 -16.25 29.77
N ALA A 664 -1.29 -16.38 30.99
CA ALA A 664 -1.88 -17.25 32.03
C ALA A 664 -3.35 -16.91 32.34
N LEU A 665 -3.80 -15.68 32.06
CA LEU A 665 -5.20 -15.28 32.22
C LEU A 665 -6.14 -15.89 31.18
N ALA A 666 -5.63 -16.41 30.06
CA ALA A 666 -6.44 -17.06 29.03
C ALA A 666 -7.15 -18.29 29.58
N GLU A 667 -6.40 -19.20 30.19
CA GLU A 667 -6.92 -20.43 30.80
C GLU A 667 -7.90 -20.15 31.94
N ARG A 668 -7.66 -19.07 32.69
CA ARG A 668 -8.53 -18.65 33.79
C ARG A 668 -9.89 -18.15 33.34
N GLN A 669 -10.11 -17.89 32.05
CA GLN A 669 -11.45 -17.56 31.56
C GLN A 669 -12.44 -18.72 31.76
N ARG A 670 -11.98 -19.96 31.97
CA ARG A 670 -12.82 -21.09 32.40
C ARG A 670 -13.42 -20.93 33.80
N GLU A 671 -12.91 -20.01 34.61
CA GLU A 671 -13.53 -19.66 35.88
C GLU A 671 -14.86 -18.90 35.65
N ALA A 672 -14.95 -18.08 34.60
CA ALA A 672 -16.17 -17.34 34.20
C ALA A 672 -17.02 -18.09 33.15
N PHE A 673 -16.39 -18.86 32.27
CA PHE A 673 -17.02 -19.61 31.17
C PHE A 673 -16.48 -21.04 31.15
N PRO A 674 -17.00 -21.96 32.00
CA PRO A 674 -16.51 -23.33 32.10
C PRO A 674 -16.26 -24.05 30.77
N SER A 675 -17.11 -23.83 29.77
CA SER A 675 -17.05 -24.46 28.44
C SER A 675 -16.23 -23.68 27.40
N ALA A 676 -15.42 -22.69 27.81
CA ALA A 676 -14.68 -21.84 26.86
C ALA A 676 -13.70 -22.61 25.97
N GLU A 677 -13.80 -22.35 24.66
CA GLU A 677 -12.79 -22.70 23.65
C GLU A 677 -11.60 -21.73 23.80
N ILE A 678 -10.36 -22.24 23.93
CA ILE A 678 -9.17 -21.39 24.14
C ILE A 678 -8.17 -21.60 23.01
N ALA A 679 -7.70 -20.50 22.43
CA ALA A 679 -6.68 -20.46 21.40
C ALA A 679 -5.58 -19.46 21.74
N ILE A 680 -4.36 -19.95 21.90
CA ILE A 680 -3.16 -19.11 22.10
C ILE A 680 -2.47 -18.93 20.75
N LEU A 681 -2.18 -17.67 20.40
CA LEU A 681 -1.47 -17.29 19.19
C LEU A 681 -0.01 -17.01 19.53
N GLU A 682 0.85 -18.01 19.26
CA GLU A 682 2.29 -17.99 19.59
C GLU A 682 3.05 -16.81 18.97
N GLY A 683 2.61 -16.32 17.81
CA GLY A 683 3.27 -15.21 17.12
C GLY A 683 2.67 -13.83 17.41
N SER A 684 1.73 -13.72 18.34
CA SER A 684 0.94 -12.49 18.53
C SER A 684 1.09 -11.91 19.93
N GLY A 685 0.84 -10.60 20.02
CA GLY A 685 0.89 -9.82 21.26
C GLY A 685 -0.49 -9.37 21.74
N HIS A 686 -0.56 -8.13 22.20
CA HIS A 686 -1.76 -7.58 22.82
C HIS A 686 -2.90 -7.29 21.83
N TRP A 687 -2.59 -6.99 20.56
CA TRP A 687 -3.57 -6.75 19.50
C TRP A 687 -3.52 -7.83 18.42
N PRO A 688 -3.89 -9.10 18.73
CA PRO A 688 -3.78 -10.18 17.77
C PRO A 688 -4.65 -9.96 16.52
N HIS A 689 -5.78 -9.24 16.68
CA HIS A 689 -6.66 -8.89 15.55
C HIS A 689 -6.04 -7.86 14.60
N ALA A 690 -4.98 -7.15 15.02
CA ALA A 690 -4.24 -6.21 14.20
C ALA A 690 -2.90 -6.79 13.69
N ASP A 691 -2.22 -7.63 14.49
CA ASP A 691 -0.94 -8.24 14.10
C ASP A 691 -1.10 -9.51 13.22
N ASP A 692 -2.15 -10.30 13.44
CA ASP A 692 -2.49 -11.53 12.69
C ASP A 692 -4.03 -11.63 12.51
N PRO A 693 -4.63 -10.68 11.76
CA PRO A 693 -6.07 -10.63 11.52
C PRO A 693 -6.63 -11.93 10.92
N ASP A 694 -5.81 -12.66 10.16
CA ASP A 694 -6.22 -13.93 9.56
C ASP A 694 -6.29 -15.07 10.57
N ALA A 695 -5.37 -15.16 11.53
CA ALA A 695 -5.48 -16.15 12.61
C ALA A 695 -6.70 -15.89 13.50
N VAL A 696 -6.92 -14.63 13.90
CA VAL A 696 -8.11 -14.27 14.67
C VAL A 696 -9.38 -14.55 13.88
N GLY A 697 -9.43 -14.17 12.60
CA GLY A 697 -10.55 -14.44 11.72
C GLY A 697 -10.87 -15.93 11.55
N ARG A 698 -9.86 -16.80 11.40
CA ARG A 698 -10.04 -18.26 11.30
C ARG A 698 -10.67 -18.89 12.54
N LEU A 699 -10.53 -18.25 13.71
CA LEU A 699 -11.08 -18.73 14.97
C LEU A 699 -12.45 -18.09 15.23
N ALA A 700 -12.53 -16.77 15.16
CA ALA A 700 -13.72 -16.00 15.51
C ALA A 700 -14.86 -16.16 14.49
N GLU A 701 -14.56 -16.18 13.18
CA GLU A 701 -15.61 -16.23 12.15
C GLU A 701 -16.42 -17.54 12.21
N PRO A 702 -15.81 -18.75 12.26
CA PRO A 702 -16.57 -19.98 12.37
C PRO A 702 -17.34 -20.08 13.69
N PHE A 703 -16.76 -19.58 14.80
CA PHE A 703 -17.45 -19.55 16.09
C PHE A 703 -18.70 -18.67 16.04
N LEU A 704 -18.56 -17.41 15.61
CA LEU A 704 -19.68 -16.47 15.50
C LEU A 704 -20.74 -16.95 14.51
N ARG A 705 -20.34 -17.61 13.41
CA ARG A 705 -21.26 -18.21 12.45
C ARG A 705 -22.08 -19.34 13.07
N ARG A 706 -21.46 -20.20 13.91
CA ARG A 706 -22.20 -21.23 14.66
C ARG A 706 -23.20 -20.57 15.61
N MET A 707 -22.76 -19.58 16.38
CA MET A 707 -23.62 -18.94 17.39
C MET A 707 -24.81 -18.21 16.78
N ALA A 708 -24.60 -17.45 15.69
CA ALA A 708 -25.68 -16.76 14.99
C ALA A 708 -26.64 -17.71 14.23
N ALA A 709 -26.25 -18.98 14.00
CA ALA A 709 -27.09 -19.97 13.32
C ALA A 709 -27.92 -20.82 14.30
N VAL A 710 -27.39 -21.12 15.49
CA VAL A 710 -28.05 -21.96 16.51
C VAL A 710 -29.37 -21.34 16.96
N ASP A 711 -29.42 -20.01 17.10
CA ASP A 711 -30.61 -19.33 17.63
C ASP A 711 -31.69 -19.06 16.56
N ARG A 712 -31.34 -18.98 15.27
CA ARG A 712 -32.34 -18.93 14.18
C ARG A 712 -33.19 -20.20 14.10
N ALA A 713 -32.69 -21.34 14.58
CA ALA A 713 -33.42 -22.59 14.65
C ALA A 713 -34.30 -22.72 15.91
N ALA A 714 -34.15 -21.83 16.90
CA ALA A 714 -34.84 -21.87 18.18
C ALA A 714 -36.11 -20.97 18.24
N VAL A 715 -36.40 -20.20 17.18
CA VAL A 715 -37.62 -19.41 17.04
C VAL A 715 -38.67 -20.24 16.27
N PRO A 716 -39.79 -20.67 16.89
CA PRO A 716 -40.89 -21.25 16.14
C PRO A 716 -41.50 -20.17 15.23
N ALA A 717 -41.82 -20.56 13.99
CA ALA A 717 -42.41 -19.70 12.96
C ALA A 717 -43.74 -19.05 13.38
#